data_AF-A0A7J6V7I3-F1
#
_entry.id   AF-A0A7J6V7I3-F1
#
_cell.length_a   1.000
_cell.length_b   1.000
_cell.length_c   1.000
_cell.angle_alpha   90.00
_cell.angle_beta   90.00
_cell.angle_gamma   90.00
#
_symmetry.space_group_name_H-M   'P 1'
#
loop_
_entity.id
_entity.type
_entity.pdbx_description
1 polymer ?
#
loop_
_entity_poly.entity_id
_entity_poly.type
_entity_poly.pdbx_seq_one_letter_code
_entity_poly.pdbx_strand_id
1 'polypeptide(L)'
;MNKKMKYILVTGGVVSGLGKGVTASSIGVLLKACDPYLNTDAGTMSPFEHGEVFVLDDGGEVDLDLGNYERFLDIKLTRDNNITTGKIYQAVIDKERRGDYLGKTVQVVPHITDAIQEWIERVAMIPVDGKEGPADVCVIELGGTIGDIESMPFIEALGQFSYHVGPGNFCLVHVSLVPVLNVVGEQKTKPTQHSVRGLRGLGLTPNILACRSSMALDENVKEKLSQFCHVPAENIITLYDVSNIWHIPLLLRDQKAHEAILRELNLSGVARKPVLEEWTARAELCDKLHDPVKIAMVGKYTGLSDSYLSVLKALLHASVACHQKLVVQWVPASDLEDATAKETPDVHKAAWNLLKGSDGVLVPGGFGDRGVQGKILAARYARENKIPFLGICLGMQIAVIEYARSVLNLHDANSTEFDSETANPCVVFMPEGSKTHMGGTMRLGSRRTFFQVPGCKSAKLYGDKRFVDERHRHRYEVNPNMIARFESAGLSFVGKDESGERMEIVELPSHPFYVGVQFHPEFKSRPGKPSPLFLGLLAAACGQLESVMQTAEHVKMVMPKNISSNGTTLKYQQNGNASKLTNRLLNGVYTNEFRFYSIWERMIIETTFNRVGLAEVQNWMQRSNLGGVEVVYSFSRGILLVVDLVEPHISTIDMRARLFYYYQAGGVEARLLAANGRLHLVWRPVHLQPNRGCLIVWSSFQVVRVGQEFDAINFVQQAFMVDDPAHITTCLTAVVYAVL
;
A
#
# COMPACT_ATOMS: atom_id res chain seq x y z
N MET A 1 -33.49 -10.58 -22.35
CA MET A 1 -32.19 -11.24 -22.10
C MET A 1 -31.87 -11.05 -20.63
N ASN A 2 -31.68 -12.12 -19.85
CA ASN A 2 -31.17 -11.97 -18.49
C ASN A 2 -29.76 -11.35 -18.60
N LYS A 3 -29.58 -10.15 -18.05
CA LYS A 3 -28.31 -9.44 -18.07
C LYS A 3 -27.36 -10.17 -17.11
N LYS A 4 -26.45 -10.99 -17.66
CA LYS A 4 -25.45 -11.73 -16.89
C LYS A 4 -24.27 -10.80 -16.60
N MET A 5 -23.83 -10.74 -15.34
CA MET A 5 -22.66 -9.98 -14.90
C MET A 5 -21.42 -10.39 -15.71
N LYS A 6 -20.58 -9.42 -16.05
CA LYS A 6 -19.30 -9.63 -16.74
C LYS A 6 -18.16 -9.41 -15.76
N TYR A 7 -17.06 -10.12 -15.94
CA TYR A 7 -15.91 -10.08 -15.04
C TYR A 7 -14.62 -9.75 -15.80
N ILE A 8 -13.83 -8.83 -15.26
CA ILE A 8 -12.47 -8.54 -15.76
C ILE A 8 -11.50 -8.85 -14.65
N LEU A 9 -10.69 -9.89 -14.81
CA LEU A 9 -9.63 -10.20 -13.87
C LEU A 9 -8.33 -9.49 -14.28
N VAL A 10 -7.71 -8.75 -13.36
CA VAL A 10 -6.41 -8.11 -13.51
C VAL A 10 -5.41 -8.81 -12.58
N THR A 11 -4.38 -9.43 -13.17
CA THR A 11 -3.34 -10.14 -12.40
C THR A 11 -1.97 -9.49 -12.52
N GLY A 12 -1.13 -9.67 -11.49
CA GLY A 12 0.28 -9.28 -11.52
C GLY A 12 1.17 -10.33 -12.16
N GLY A 13 2.25 -9.88 -12.77
CA GLY A 13 3.27 -10.77 -13.30
C GLY A 13 4.47 -10.88 -12.38
N VAL A 14 5.57 -10.26 -12.79
CA VAL A 14 6.93 -10.56 -12.33
C VAL A 14 7.27 -9.97 -10.96
N VAL A 15 6.75 -8.78 -10.64
CA VAL A 15 7.07 -8.05 -9.40
C VAL A 15 5.83 -7.37 -8.83
N SER A 16 5.80 -7.15 -7.51
CA SER A 16 4.78 -6.32 -6.88
C SER A 16 5.01 -4.82 -7.21
N GLY A 17 3.99 -3.98 -7.04
CA GLY A 17 4.12 -2.53 -7.29
C GLY A 17 4.14 -2.09 -8.76
N LEU A 18 3.88 -2.98 -9.74
CA LEU A 18 3.87 -2.63 -11.18
C LEU A 18 2.78 -1.63 -11.62
N GLY A 19 1.84 -1.29 -10.74
CA GLY A 19 0.69 -0.45 -11.08
C GLY A 19 -0.55 -1.25 -11.49
N LYS A 20 -0.77 -2.43 -10.88
CA LYS A 20 -2.00 -3.23 -11.06
C LYS A 20 -3.26 -2.42 -10.72
N GLY A 21 -3.32 -1.85 -9.52
CA GLY A 21 -4.44 -1.01 -9.09
C GLY A 21 -4.68 0.20 -9.98
N VAL A 22 -3.62 0.83 -10.52
CA VAL A 22 -3.76 1.93 -11.49
C VAL A 22 -4.32 1.43 -12.82
N THR A 23 -3.87 0.27 -13.29
CA THR A 23 -4.34 -0.35 -14.55
C THR A 23 -5.81 -0.75 -14.43
N ALA A 24 -6.18 -1.47 -13.36
CA ALA A 24 -7.55 -1.89 -13.08
C ALA A 24 -8.49 -0.69 -12.89
N SER A 25 -8.09 0.31 -12.10
CA SER A 25 -8.82 1.57 -11.95
C SER A 25 -9.02 2.29 -13.29
N SER A 26 -8.00 2.31 -14.15
CA SER A 26 -8.07 2.97 -15.46
C SER A 26 -8.98 2.22 -16.44
N ILE A 27 -9.00 0.88 -16.40
CA ILE A 27 -9.99 0.07 -17.12
C ILE A 27 -11.39 0.41 -16.63
N GLY A 28 -11.57 0.50 -15.31
CA GLY A 28 -12.83 0.93 -14.71
C GLY A 28 -13.26 2.33 -15.20
N VAL A 29 -12.33 3.29 -15.37
CA VAL A 29 -12.66 4.63 -15.90
C VAL A 29 -13.16 4.54 -17.35
N LEU A 30 -12.57 3.67 -18.17
CA LEU A 30 -12.95 3.50 -19.57
C LEU A 30 -14.32 2.85 -19.76
N LEU A 31 -14.68 1.92 -18.87
CA LEU A 31 -15.94 1.16 -18.95
C LEU A 31 -17.06 1.77 -18.10
N LYS A 32 -16.67 2.46 -17.02
CA LYS A 32 -17.47 2.96 -15.90
C LYS A 32 -18.57 1.98 -15.43
N ALA A 33 -18.13 0.81 -14.98
CA ALA A 33 -18.81 -0.15 -14.10
C ALA A 33 -17.77 -0.81 -13.13
N CYS A 34 -18.23 -1.24 -11.95
CA CYS A 34 -17.52 -1.29 -10.66
C CYS A 34 -16.63 -2.52 -10.39
N ASP A 35 -15.79 -2.48 -9.35
CA ASP A 35 -14.71 -3.45 -9.06
C ASP A 35 -14.80 -4.03 -7.63
N PRO A 36 -14.81 -5.36 -7.42
CA PRO A 36 -14.36 -6.01 -6.19
C PRO A 36 -12.88 -6.42 -6.23
N TYR A 37 -12.13 -5.85 -5.29
CA TYR A 37 -10.70 -6.06 -5.08
C TYR A 37 -10.41 -7.22 -4.10
N LEU A 38 -9.27 -7.86 -4.27
CA LEU A 38 -8.84 -9.00 -3.45
C LEU A 38 -7.43 -8.75 -2.89
N ASN A 39 -7.34 -8.25 -1.66
CA ASN A 39 -6.11 -8.27 -0.86
C ASN A 39 -6.40 -8.34 0.64
N THR A 40 -5.34 -8.45 1.43
CA THR A 40 -5.29 -8.74 2.86
C THR A 40 -5.82 -7.59 3.74
N ASP A 41 -6.32 -7.89 4.94
CA ASP A 41 -6.82 -6.87 5.88
C ASP A 41 -5.62 -6.09 6.42
N ALA A 42 -5.66 -4.76 6.33
CA ALA A 42 -4.51 -3.91 6.63
C ALA A 42 -4.57 -3.23 8.00
N GLY A 43 -5.68 -3.36 8.74
CA GLY A 43 -5.91 -2.57 9.95
C GLY A 43 -4.83 -2.70 11.03
N THR A 44 -4.17 -3.85 11.14
CA THR A 44 -3.12 -4.12 12.15
C THR A 44 -1.70 -3.95 11.62
N MET A 45 -1.51 -3.63 10.34
CA MET A 45 -0.19 -3.57 9.71
C MET A 45 0.51 -2.24 9.98
N SER A 46 1.84 -2.28 10.05
CA SER A 46 2.65 -1.08 10.15
C SER A 46 2.69 -0.34 8.81
N PRO A 47 2.52 1.00 8.77
CA PRO A 47 2.64 1.77 7.54
C PRO A 47 4.00 1.67 6.83
N PHE A 48 5.02 1.16 7.52
CA PHE A 48 6.35 0.89 6.96
C PHE A 48 6.38 -0.34 6.03
N GLU A 49 5.57 -1.35 6.33
CA GLU A 49 5.65 -2.66 5.66
C GLU A 49 4.69 -2.75 4.48
N HIS A 50 3.49 -2.18 4.63
CA HIS A 50 2.41 -2.34 3.66
C HIS A 50 1.79 -1.01 3.18
N GLY A 51 2.39 0.13 3.56
CA GLY A 51 1.84 1.44 3.24
C GLY A 51 0.68 1.85 4.13
N GLU A 52 0.05 2.97 3.80
CA GLU A 52 -1.05 3.54 4.58
C GLU A 52 -2.31 2.65 4.59
N VAL A 53 -2.98 2.55 5.74
CA VAL A 53 -4.32 1.94 5.85
C VAL A 53 -5.38 2.87 5.27
N PHE A 54 -6.13 2.41 4.28
CA PHE A 54 -7.27 3.15 3.73
C PHE A 54 -8.55 2.78 4.50
N VAL A 55 -9.38 3.77 4.81
CA VAL A 55 -10.63 3.56 5.56
C VAL A 55 -11.81 3.77 4.64
N LEU A 56 -12.80 2.89 4.72
CA LEU A 56 -14.05 2.95 3.95
C LEU A 56 -15.21 3.57 4.74
N ASP A 57 -16.32 3.89 4.07
CA ASP A 57 -17.49 4.53 4.70
C ASP A 57 -18.12 3.65 5.79
N ASP A 58 -18.09 2.33 5.61
CA ASP A 58 -18.61 1.34 6.57
C ASP A 58 -17.61 1.02 7.70
N GLY A 59 -16.43 1.67 7.72
CA GLY A 59 -15.38 1.40 8.68
C GLY A 59 -14.51 0.18 8.36
N GLY A 60 -14.56 -0.35 7.14
CA GLY A 60 -13.55 -1.30 6.69
C GLY A 60 -12.16 -0.66 6.68
N GLU A 61 -11.20 -1.33 7.31
CA GLU A 61 -9.76 -1.04 7.16
C GLU A 61 -9.24 -1.92 6.02
N VAL A 62 -8.73 -1.28 4.98
CA VAL A 62 -8.39 -1.95 3.73
C VAL A 62 -7.07 -1.45 3.20
N ASP A 63 -6.53 -2.18 2.22
CA ASP A 63 -5.32 -1.78 1.53
C ASP A 63 -5.49 -0.45 0.79
N LEU A 64 -4.38 0.25 0.63
CA LEU A 64 -4.24 1.54 -0.04
C LEU A 64 -4.71 1.51 -1.50
N ASP A 65 -4.63 0.35 -2.14
CA ASP A 65 -5.06 0.16 -3.52
C ASP A 65 -6.57 0.39 -3.69
N LEU A 66 -7.42 0.05 -2.69
CA LEU A 66 -8.86 0.39 -2.73
C LEU A 66 -9.10 1.88 -2.86
N GLY A 67 -8.19 2.67 -2.30
CA GLY A 67 -8.20 4.11 -2.43
C GLY A 67 -7.94 4.61 -3.85
N ASN A 68 -7.33 3.82 -4.75
CA ASN A 68 -7.19 4.19 -6.16
C ASN A 68 -8.55 4.10 -6.88
N TYR A 69 -9.27 3.00 -6.66
CA TYR A 69 -10.57 2.73 -7.27
C TYR A 69 -11.60 3.78 -6.89
N GLU A 70 -11.74 4.05 -5.59
CA GLU A 70 -12.63 5.09 -5.10
C GLU A 70 -12.32 6.45 -5.72
N ARG A 71 -11.02 6.78 -5.89
CA ARG A 71 -10.56 8.06 -6.46
C ARG A 71 -10.81 8.18 -7.96
N PHE A 72 -10.52 7.13 -8.71
CA PHE A 72 -10.62 7.14 -10.18
C PHE A 72 -12.07 7.00 -10.64
N LEU A 73 -12.86 6.16 -9.98
CA LEU A 73 -14.21 5.82 -10.42
C LEU A 73 -15.29 6.70 -9.79
N ASP A 74 -14.94 7.44 -8.72
CA ASP A 74 -15.89 8.19 -7.89
C ASP A 74 -17.00 7.30 -7.31
N ILE A 75 -16.58 6.16 -6.75
CA ILE A 75 -17.45 5.16 -6.11
C ILE A 75 -17.16 5.07 -4.61
N LYS A 76 -18.00 4.31 -3.90
CA LYS A 76 -17.87 4.00 -2.48
C LYS A 76 -17.81 2.50 -2.27
N LEU A 77 -16.64 2.00 -1.90
CA LEU A 77 -16.45 0.59 -1.62
C LEU A 77 -16.82 0.28 -0.16
N THR A 78 -17.06 -1.00 0.11
CA THR A 78 -17.36 -1.55 1.44
C THR A 78 -16.27 -2.54 1.86
N ARG A 79 -16.23 -2.93 3.14
CA ARG A 79 -15.27 -3.92 3.65
C ARG A 79 -15.30 -5.26 2.92
N ASP A 80 -16.42 -5.57 2.29
CA ASP A 80 -16.64 -6.83 1.54
C ASP A 80 -15.99 -6.79 0.16
N ASN A 81 -15.71 -5.59 -0.37
CA ASN A 81 -14.92 -5.39 -1.59
C ASN A 81 -13.41 -5.59 -1.37
N ASN A 82 -12.98 -5.95 -0.16
CA ASN A 82 -11.61 -6.36 0.15
C ASN A 82 -11.59 -7.80 0.64
N ILE A 83 -11.25 -8.73 -0.25
CA ILE A 83 -11.21 -10.17 0.05
C ILE A 83 -9.80 -10.59 0.45
N THR A 84 -9.67 -11.22 1.61
CA THR A 84 -8.39 -11.58 2.22
C THR A 84 -8.33 -13.09 2.44
N THR A 85 -7.13 -13.69 2.41
CA THR A 85 -6.96 -15.11 2.79
C THR A 85 -7.51 -15.37 4.19
N GLY A 86 -7.24 -14.46 5.14
CA GLY A 86 -7.73 -14.54 6.51
C GLY A 86 -9.27 -14.52 6.61
N LYS A 87 -9.96 -13.66 5.84
CA LYS A 87 -11.43 -13.55 5.82
C LYS A 87 -12.05 -14.82 5.25
N ILE A 88 -11.50 -15.35 4.16
CA ILE A 88 -11.98 -16.58 3.55
C ILE A 88 -11.78 -17.76 4.51
N TYR A 89 -10.57 -17.90 5.07
CA TYR A 89 -10.26 -19.00 5.99
C TYR A 89 -11.12 -18.93 7.25
N GLN A 90 -11.29 -17.73 7.83
CA GLN A 90 -12.18 -17.53 8.97
C GLN A 90 -13.62 -17.93 8.63
N ALA A 91 -14.15 -17.48 7.49
CA ALA A 91 -15.51 -17.82 7.07
C ALA A 91 -15.71 -19.33 6.88
N VAL A 92 -14.73 -20.02 6.30
CA VAL A 92 -14.77 -21.48 6.11
C VAL A 92 -14.64 -22.23 7.44
N ILE A 93 -13.72 -21.82 8.32
CA ILE A 93 -13.57 -22.41 9.67
C ILE A 93 -14.86 -22.23 10.49
N ASP A 94 -15.52 -21.08 10.38
CA ASP A 94 -16.78 -20.83 11.06
C ASP A 94 -17.93 -21.67 10.49
N LYS A 95 -18.01 -21.85 9.16
CA LYS A 95 -18.94 -22.77 8.48
C LYS A 95 -18.71 -24.22 8.95
N GLU A 96 -17.45 -24.63 9.06
CA GLU A 96 -17.08 -25.96 9.55
C GLU A 96 -17.56 -26.19 10.99
N ARG A 97 -17.26 -25.26 11.90
CA ARG A 97 -17.66 -25.38 13.32
C ARG A 97 -19.17 -25.35 13.53
N ARG A 98 -19.93 -24.69 12.65
CA ARG A 98 -21.41 -24.73 12.67
C ARG A 98 -21.99 -26.04 12.14
N GLY A 99 -21.19 -26.85 11.45
CA GLY A 99 -21.63 -28.10 10.85
C GLY A 99 -22.17 -27.96 9.42
N ASP A 100 -21.91 -26.84 8.74
CA ASP A 100 -22.43 -26.57 7.39
C ASP A 100 -21.93 -27.59 6.35
N TYR A 101 -20.79 -28.24 6.61
CA TYR A 101 -20.21 -29.29 5.76
C TYR A 101 -20.62 -30.72 6.15
N LEU A 102 -21.60 -30.89 7.05
CA LEU A 102 -22.17 -32.19 7.47
C LEU A 102 -21.11 -33.21 7.94
N GLY A 103 -20.05 -32.73 8.61
CA GLY A 103 -18.96 -33.56 9.12
C GLY A 103 -18.00 -34.11 8.07
N LYS A 104 -18.09 -33.65 6.81
CA LYS A 104 -17.09 -33.97 5.77
C LYS A 104 -15.82 -33.17 6.00
N THR A 105 -14.68 -33.71 5.55
CA THR A 105 -13.38 -33.04 5.61
C THR A 105 -13.37 -31.79 4.72
N VAL A 106 -13.03 -30.65 5.33
CA VAL A 106 -12.82 -29.39 4.62
C VAL A 106 -11.41 -29.38 4.01
N GLN A 107 -11.30 -28.89 2.77
CA GLN A 107 -10.06 -28.86 1.98
C GLN A 107 -9.98 -27.54 1.21
N VAL A 108 -8.79 -27.18 0.72
CA VAL A 108 -8.61 -25.98 -0.13
C VAL A 108 -9.50 -26.06 -1.37
N VAL A 109 -9.47 -27.18 -2.09
CA VAL A 109 -10.41 -27.45 -3.18
C VAL A 109 -11.40 -28.52 -2.72
N PRO A 110 -12.72 -28.31 -2.81
CA PRO A 110 -13.38 -27.13 -3.37
C PRO A 110 -13.73 -26.05 -2.32
N HIS A 111 -13.62 -26.32 -1.02
CA HIS A 111 -14.29 -25.47 0.00
C HIS A 111 -13.76 -24.03 0.09
N ILE A 112 -12.45 -23.81 -0.06
CA ILE A 112 -11.88 -22.45 -0.07
C ILE A 112 -12.15 -21.80 -1.43
N THR A 113 -11.98 -22.54 -2.53
CA THR A 113 -12.20 -22.02 -3.88
C THR A 113 -13.66 -21.65 -4.13
N ASP A 114 -14.61 -22.43 -3.62
CA ASP A 114 -16.05 -22.16 -3.66
C ASP A 114 -16.38 -20.93 -2.82
N ALA A 115 -15.80 -20.82 -1.60
CA ALA A 115 -16.01 -19.65 -0.75
C ALA A 115 -15.52 -18.34 -1.41
N ILE A 116 -14.42 -18.39 -2.17
CA ILE A 116 -13.93 -17.24 -2.95
C ILE A 116 -14.91 -16.89 -4.07
N GLN A 117 -15.36 -17.88 -4.84
CA GLN A 117 -16.31 -17.69 -5.95
C GLN A 117 -17.65 -17.13 -5.46
N GLU A 118 -18.24 -17.73 -4.42
CA GLU A 118 -19.46 -17.26 -3.76
C GLU A 118 -19.32 -15.81 -3.29
N TRP A 119 -18.16 -15.43 -2.77
CA TRP A 119 -17.90 -14.06 -2.32
C TRP A 119 -17.88 -13.08 -3.47
N ILE A 120 -17.16 -13.40 -4.55
CA ILE A 120 -17.07 -12.57 -5.75
C ILE A 120 -18.47 -12.33 -6.34
N GLU A 121 -19.25 -13.39 -6.55
CA GLU A 121 -20.60 -13.29 -7.11
C GLU A 121 -21.52 -12.45 -6.22
N ARG A 122 -21.48 -12.67 -4.90
CA ARG A 122 -22.30 -11.90 -3.96
C ARG A 122 -21.95 -10.42 -3.99
N VAL A 123 -20.66 -10.07 -3.95
CA VAL A 123 -20.22 -8.67 -3.87
C VAL A 123 -20.42 -7.95 -5.20
N ALA A 124 -20.23 -8.63 -6.34
CA ALA A 124 -20.48 -8.05 -7.66
C ALA A 124 -21.94 -7.58 -7.84
N MET A 125 -22.89 -8.17 -7.11
CA MET A 125 -24.31 -7.80 -7.14
C MET A 125 -24.65 -6.57 -6.28
N ILE A 126 -23.74 -6.13 -5.41
CA ILE A 126 -23.95 -4.98 -4.52
C ILE A 126 -23.54 -3.69 -5.26
N PRO A 127 -24.46 -2.71 -5.43
CA PRO A 127 -24.13 -1.44 -6.06
C PRO A 127 -23.18 -0.60 -5.19
N VAL A 128 -22.17 -0.01 -5.83
CA VAL A 128 -21.15 0.85 -5.16
C VAL A 128 -21.08 2.27 -5.76
N ASP A 129 -21.81 2.54 -6.84
CA ASP A 129 -21.86 3.86 -7.52
C ASP A 129 -23.08 4.71 -7.10
N GLY A 130 -23.85 4.23 -6.12
CA GLY A 130 -25.06 4.89 -5.63
C GLY A 130 -26.29 4.74 -6.52
N LYS A 131 -26.23 3.95 -7.60
CA LYS A 131 -27.39 3.62 -8.43
C LYS A 131 -28.09 2.35 -7.94
N GLU A 132 -29.35 2.19 -8.30
CA GLU A 132 -30.09 0.96 -8.05
C GLU A 132 -29.70 -0.13 -9.06
N GLY A 133 -29.60 -1.37 -8.58
CA GLY A 133 -29.29 -2.54 -9.39
C GLY A 133 -27.79 -2.90 -9.44
N PRO A 134 -27.46 -4.14 -9.86
CA PRO A 134 -26.08 -4.60 -9.93
C PRO A 134 -25.31 -3.89 -11.04
N ALA A 135 -23.97 -3.93 -10.94
CA ALA A 135 -23.09 -3.46 -12.01
C ALA A 135 -23.24 -4.31 -13.28
N ASP A 136 -22.71 -3.79 -14.40
CA ASP A 136 -22.67 -4.53 -15.67
C ASP A 136 -21.38 -5.33 -15.83
N VAL A 137 -20.30 -4.73 -15.33
CA VAL A 137 -18.95 -5.29 -15.34
C VAL A 137 -18.40 -5.15 -13.94
N CYS A 138 -17.82 -6.24 -13.47
CA CYS A 138 -17.12 -6.44 -12.22
C CYS A 138 -15.63 -6.55 -12.55
N VAL A 139 -14.85 -5.51 -12.30
CA VAL A 139 -13.37 -5.64 -12.38
C VAL A 139 -12.89 -6.34 -11.11
N ILE A 140 -11.85 -7.16 -11.19
CA ILE A 140 -11.29 -7.90 -10.07
C ILE A 140 -9.79 -7.74 -10.16
N GLU A 141 -9.16 -7.12 -9.16
CA GLU A 141 -7.71 -7.17 -9.02
C GLU A 141 -7.30 -8.32 -8.09
N LEU A 142 -6.43 -9.19 -8.59
CA LEU A 142 -5.69 -10.14 -7.77
C LEU A 142 -4.39 -9.49 -7.29
N GLY A 143 -4.32 -9.23 -5.98
CA GLY A 143 -3.12 -8.76 -5.30
C GLY A 143 -1.93 -9.73 -5.43
N GLY A 144 -0.73 -9.28 -5.04
CA GLY A 144 0.48 -10.10 -5.09
C GLY A 144 1.03 -10.36 -6.50
N THR A 145 1.79 -11.45 -6.64
CA THR A 145 2.35 -11.91 -7.92
C THR A 145 1.89 -13.34 -8.26
N ILE A 146 2.12 -13.75 -9.50
CA ILE A 146 1.80 -15.11 -9.96
C ILE A 146 2.98 -16.03 -9.63
N GLY A 147 2.69 -17.15 -8.96
CA GLY A 147 3.68 -18.14 -8.53
C GLY A 147 3.93 -18.15 -7.02
N ASP A 148 3.37 -17.20 -6.28
CA ASP A 148 3.43 -17.18 -4.83
C ASP A 148 2.48 -18.20 -4.21
N ILE A 149 2.89 -18.82 -3.09
CA ILE A 149 2.06 -19.80 -2.36
C ILE A 149 0.74 -19.17 -1.89
N GLU A 150 0.78 -17.89 -1.52
CA GLU A 150 -0.37 -17.13 -1.04
C GLU A 150 -1.46 -16.95 -2.12
N SER A 151 -1.07 -16.84 -3.39
CA SER A 151 -2.00 -16.61 -4.50
C SER A 151 -2.56 -17.90 -5.10
N MET A 152 -1.99 -19.07 -4.80
CA MET A 152 -2.43 -20.36 -5.37
C MET A 152 -3.93 -20.64 -5.17
N PRO A 153 -4.53 -20.49 -3.97
CA PRO A 153 -5.96 -20.76 -3.79
C PRO A 153 -6.85 -19.82 -4.60
N PHE A 154 -6.44 -18.55 -4.76
CA PHE A 154 -7.20 -17.57 -5.53
C PHE A 154 -7.09 -17.80 -7.02
N ILE A 155 -5.91 -18.17 -7.53
CA ILE A 155 -5.72 -18.46 -8.95
C ILE A 155 -6.55 -19.69 -9.34
N GLU A 156 -6.54 -20.75 -8.52
CA GLU A 156 -7.37 -21.93 -8.74
C GLU A 156 -8.87 -21.58 -8.70
N ALA A 157 -9.30 -20.80 -7.71
CA ALA A 157 -10.69 -20.34 -7.62
C ALA A 157 -11.11 -19.54 -8.86
N LEU A 158 -10.28 -18.60 -9.32
CA LEU A 158 -10.54 -17.77 -10.49
C LEU A 158 -10.47 -18.58 -11.80
N GLY A 159 -9.62 -19.60 -11.85
CA GLY A 159 -9.57 -20.58 -12.93
C GLY A 159 -10.91 -21.30 -13.06
N GLN A 160 -11.39 -21.92 -11.98
CA GLN A 160 -12.72 -22.56 -11.93
C GLN A 160 -13.85 -21.57 -12.25
N PHE A 161 -13.76 -20.35 -11.70
CA PHE A 161 -14.74 -19.29 -11.91
C PHE A 161 -14.89 -18.91 -13.39
N SER A 162 -13.77 -18.84 -14.13
CA SER A 162 -13.79 -18.51 -15.55
C SER A 162 -14.62 -19.51 -16.37
N TYR A 163 -14.57 -20.80 -16.02
CA TYR A 163 -15.41 -21.84 -16.62
C TYR A 163 -16.86 -21.75 -16.15
N HIS A 164 -17.08 -21.46 -14.86
CA HIS A 164 -18.42 -21.34 -14.27
C HIS A 164 -19.25 -20.22 -14.92
N VAL A 165 -18.67 -19.03 -15.07
CA VAL A 165 -19.39 -17.89 -15.68
C VAL A 165 -19.56 -18.05 -17.19
N GLY A 166 -18.68 -18.83 -17.83
CA GLY A 166 -18.74 -19.22 -19.23
C GLY A 166 -18.13 -18.19 -20.19
N PRO A 167 -17.92 -18.58 -21.46
CA PRO A 167 -17.25 -17.76 -22.46
C PRO A 167 -18.00 -16.45 -22.72
N GLY A 168 -17.25 -15.38 -22.97
CA GLY A 168 -17.82 -14.05 -23.19
C GLY A 168 -18.30 -13.33 -21.93
N ASN A 169 -18.07 -13.89 -20.74
CA ASN A 169 -18.39 -13.25 -19.45
C ASN A 169 -17.15 -13.02 -18.58
N PHE A 170 -15.96 -13.41 -19.04
CA PHE A 170 -14.71 -13.30 -18.29
C PHE A 170 -13.60 -12.81 -19.23
N CYS A 171 -12.82 -11.81 -18.80
CA CYS A 171 -11.69 -11.27 -19.54
C CYS A 171 -10.48 -11.13 -18.60
N LEU A 172 -9.34 -11.71 -18.96
CA LEU A 172 -8.11 -11.65 -18.17
C LEU A 172 -7.12 -10.64 -18.77
N VAL A 173 -6.77 -9.64 -17.97
CA VAL A 173 -5.69 -8.68 -18.23
C VAL A 173 -4.50 -9.04 -17.34
N HIS A 174 -3.37 -9.39 -17.95
CA HIS A 174 -2.15 -9.70 -17.19
C HIS A 174 -1.16 -8.56 -17.26
N VAL A 175 -0.83 -7.97 -16.11
CA VAL A 175 0.11 -6.84 -15.99
C VAL A 175 1.52 -7.39 -15.73
N SER A 176 2.44 -7.18 -16.66
CA SER A 176 3.79 -7.74 -16.58
C SER A 176 4.87 -6.70 -16.86
N LEU A 177 6.07 -6.90 -16.30
CA LEU A 177 7.23 -6.03 -16.51
C LEU A 177 8.02 -6.44 -17.76
N VAL A 178 8.30 -5.47 -18.61
CA VAL A 178 9.28 -5.54 -19.69
C VAL A 178 10.42 -4.59 -19.33
N PRO A 179 11.48 -5.08 -18.64
CA PRO A 179 12.56 -4.22 -18.22
C PRO A 179 13.40 -3.77 -19.42
N VAL A 180 13.88 -2.54 -19.33
CA VAL A 180 14.87 -1.97 -20.25
C VAL A 180 16.21 -1.97 -19.56
N LEU A 181 17.19 -2.65 -20.16
CA LEU A 181 18.56 -2.63 -19.64
C LEU A 181 19.27 -1.38 -20.17
N ASN A 182 19.45 -0.36 -19.32
CA ASN A 182 20.02 0.94 -19.70
C ASN A 182 21.37 0.85 -20.44
N VAL A 183 22.18 -0.18 -20.16
CA VAL A 183 23.48 -0.38 -20.81
C VAL A 183 23.36 -0.65 -22.31
N VAL A 184 22.28 -1.31 -22.74
CA VAL A 184 22.08 -1.76 -24.13
C VAL A 184 20.85 -1.09 -24.77
N GLY A 185 19.95 -0.51 -23.97
CA GLY A 185 18.66 0.03 -24.42
C GLY A 185 17.65 -1.05 -24.85
N GLU A 186 17.99 -2.33 -24.73
CA GLU A 186 17.17 -3.43 -25.22
C GLU A 186 16.01 -3.76 -24.25
N GLN A 187 14.81 -3.85 -24.81
CA GLN A 187 13.59 -4.25 -24.10
C GLN A 187 13.54 -5.78 -23.93
N LYS A 188 13.63 -6.26 -22.68
CA LYS A 188 13.73 -7.70 -22.39
C LYS A 188 12.36 -8.32 -22.14
N THR A 189 11.93 -9.19 -23.04
CA THR A 189 10.61 -9.84 -23.00
C THR A 189 10.52 -11.10 -22.12
N LYS A 190 11.66 -11.65 -21.69
CA LYS A 190 11.75 -12.97 -21.02
C LYS A 190 10.96 -13.02 -19.71
N PRO A 191 11.04 -12.02 -18.82
CA PRO A 191 10.26 -12.03 -17.59
C PRO A 191 8.75 -12.19 -17.86
N THR A 192 8.25 -11.47 -18.87
CA THR A 192 6.85 -11.56 -19.28
C THR A 192 6.49 -12.94 -19.86
N GLN A 193 7.38 -13.55 -20.65
CA GLN A 193 7.18 -14.90 -21.19
C GLN A 193 7.07 -15.95 -20.07
N HIS A 194 7.95 -15.88 -19.06
CA HIS A 194 7.91 -16.78 -17.90
C HIS A 194 6.66 -16.57 -17.05
N SER A 195 6.27 -15.31 -16.85
CA SER A 195 5.05 -14.96 -16.12
C SER A 195 3.79 -15.54 -16.77
N VAL A 196 3.64 -15.36 -18.09
CA VAL A 196 2.51 -15.92 -18.84
C VAL A 196 2.54 -17.46 -18.83
N ARG A 197 3.72 -18.08 -18.91
CA ARG A 197 3.86 -19.54 -18.78
C ARG A 197 3.36 -20.02 -17.41
N GLY A 198 3.73 -19.33 -16.33
CA GLY A 198 3.28 -19.64 -14.97
C GLY A 198 1.76 -19.51 -14.85
N LEU A 199 1.20 -18.39 -15.31
CA LEU A 199 -0.24 -18.15 -15.31
C LEU A 199 -1.02 -19.24 -16.07
N ARG A 200 -0.54 -19.64 -17.24
CA ARG A 200 -1.14 -20.74 -18.04
C ARG A 200 -0.99 -22.10 -17.39
N GLY A 201 0.13 -22.36 -16.73
CA GLY A 201 0.33 -23.59 -15.94
C GLY A 201 -0.67 -23.73 -14.80
N LEU A 202 -1.23 -22.62 -14.33
CA LEU A 202 -2.27 -22.56 -13.30
C LEU A 202 -3.70 -22.47 -13.89
N GLY A 203 -3.87 -22.70 -15.19
CA GLY A 203 -5.19 -22.78 -15.83
C GLY A 203 -5.78 -21.46 -16.32
N LEU A 204 -5.07 -20.34 -16.17
CA LEU A 204 -5.51 -19.02 -16.65
C LEU A 204 -4.75 -18.59 -17.92
N THR A 205 -5.47 -18.12 -18.93
CA THR A 205 -4.87 -17.64 -20.19
C THR A 205 -5.21 -16.18 -20.40
N PRO A 206 -4.22 -15.28 -20.55
CA PRO A 206 -4.49 -13.86 -20.67
C PRO A 206 -5.13 -13.53 -22.01
N ASN A 207 -6.20 -12.73 -22.00
CA ASN A 207 -6.80 -12.16 -23.21
C ASN A 207 -6.04 -10.90 -23.65
N ILE A 208 -5.51 -10.16 -22.68
CA ILE A 208 -4.81 -8.89 -22.87
C ILE A 208 -3.53 -8.90 -22.02
N LEU A 209 -2.45 -8.40 -22.60
CA LEU A 209 -1.17 -8.27 -21.92
C LEU A 209 -0.83 -6.79 -21.74
N ALA A 210 -0.82 -6.32 -20.50
CA ALA A 210 -0.45 -4.95 -20.15
C ALA A 210 1.01 -4.90 -19.71
N CYS A 211 1.90 -4.50 -20.63
CA CYS A 211 3.33 -4.50 -20.41
C CYS A 211 3.81 -3.17 -19.83
N ARG A 212 4.18 -3.19 -18.55
CA ARG A 212 4.85 -2.08 -17.85
C ARG A 212 6.31 -1.98 -18.32
N SER A 213 6.73 -0.80 -18.74
CA SER A 213 8.09 -0.50 -19.22
C SER A 213 8.44 0.95 -18.90
N SER A 214 9.71 1.34 -19.00
CA SER A 214 10.10 2.75 -18.89
C SER A 214 9.79 3.54 -20.17
N MET A 215 9.86 2.88 -21.33
CA MET A 215 9.55 3.45 -22.64
C MET A 215 8.51 2.63 -23.40
N ALA A 216 7.92 3.22 -24.45
CA ALA A 216 6.98 2.53 -25.31
C ALA A 216 7.62 1.30 -25.96
N LEU A 217 6.85 0.20 -26.05
CA LEU A 217 7.36 -1.03 -26.65
C LEU A 217 7.51 -0.92 -28.15
N ASP A 218 8.63 -1.43 -28.67
CA ASP A 218 8.85 -1.55 -30.10
C ASP A 218 7.91 -2.59 -30.72
N GLU A 219 7.54 -2.41 -32.00
CA GLU A 219 6.62 -3.34 -32.67
C GLU A 219 7.20 -4.77 -32.76
N ASN A 220 8.51 -4.92 -32.99
CA ASN A 220 9.17 -6.22 -32.97
C ASN A 220 9.09 -6.91 -31.60
N VAL A 221 9.05 -6.15 -30.51
CA VAL A 221 8.94 -6.63 -29.13
C VAL A 221 7.50 -7.09 -28.88
N LYS A 222 6.50 -6.34 -29.37
CA LYS A 222 5.09 -6.76 -29.33
C LYS A 222 4.85 -8.02 -30.16
N GLU A 223 5.36 -8.11 -31.38
CA GLU A 223 5.25 -9.31 -32.22
C GLU A 223 5.87 -10.54 -31.54
N LYS A 224 7.06 -10.36 -30.95
CA LYS A 224 7.73 -11.40 -30.17
C LYS A 224 6.87 -11.84 -28.99
N LEU A 225 6.35 -10.91 -28.20
CA LEU A 225 5.45 -11.23 -27.09
C LEU A 225 4.19 -11.94 -27.59
N SER A 226 3.63 -11.53 -28.72
CA SER A 226 2.45 -12.18 -29.31
C SER A 226 2.71 -13.65 -29.61
N GLN A 227 3.82 -13.96 -30.28
CA GLN A 227 4.19 -15.34 -30.63
C GLN A 227 4.45 -16.21 -29.40
N PHE A 228 5.20 -15.70 -28.40
CA PHE A 228 5.55 -16.49 -27.21
C PHE A 228 4.37 -16.62 -26.23
N CYS A 229 3.60 -15.55 -26.04
CA CYS A 229 2.52 -15.51 -25.05
C CYS A 229 1.18 -16.00 -25.61
N HIS A 230 1.06 -16.13 -26.94
CA HIS A 230 -0.17 -16.51 -27.65
C HIS A 230 -1.30 -15.50 -27.43
N VAL A 231 -0.96 -14.22 -27.38
CA VAL A 231 -1.89 -13.08 -27.29
C VAL A 231 -1.80 -12.30 -28.60
N PRO A 232 -2.90 -11.89 -29.23
CA PRO A 232 -2.85 -11.05 -30.43
C PRO A 232 -2.04 -9.78 -30.19
N ALA A 233 -1.21 -9.36 -31.15
CA ALA A 233 -0.38 -8.16 -31.01
C ALA A 233 -1.20 -6.89 -30.68
N GLU A 234 -2.42 -6.79 -31.21
CA GLU A 234 -3.38 -5.71 -30.91
C GLU A 234 -3.87 -5.69 -29.46
N ASN A 235 -3.76 -6.82 -28.74
CA ASN A 235 -4.11 -6.95 -27.32
C ASN A 235 -2.88 -6.80 -26.40
N ILE A 236 -1.72 -6.41 -26.94
CA ILE A 236 -0.50 -6.14 -26.17
C ILE A 236 -0.37 -4.63 -26.00
N ILE A 237 -0.67 -4.17 -24.79
CA ILE A 237 -0.72 -2.76 -24.43
C ILE A 237 0.60 -2.38 -23.77
N THR A 238 1.20 -1.26 -24.21
CA THR A 238 2.36 -0.67 -23.54
C THR A 238 1.91 0.32 -22.46
N LEU A 239 2.41 0.13 -21.24
CA LEU A 239 2.22 1.04 -20.11
C LEU A 239 3.57 1.64 -19.73
N TYR A 240 4.03 2.64 -20.48
CA TYR A 240 5.31 3.30 -20.23
C TYR A 240 5.24 4.34 -19.10
N ASP A 241 6.37 4.86 -18.66
CA ASP A 241 6.42 5.91 -17.63
C ASP A 241 5.77 7.19 -18.14
N VAL A 242 4.71 7.62 -17.46
CA VAL A 242 3.96 8.85 -17.77
C VAL A 242 4.28 9.93 -16.74
N SER A 243 4.14 11.20 -17.13
CA SER A 243 4.39 12.35 -16.26
C SER A 243 3.46 12.40 -15.05
N ASN A 244 2.20 11.96 -15.22
CA ASN A 244 1.21 11.85 -14.16
C ASN A 244 0.24 10.69 -14.44
N ILE A 245 -0.31 10.10 -13.38
CA ILE A 245 -1.15 8.88 -13.46
C ILE A 245 -2.46 9.07 -14.23
N TRP A 246 -2.91 10.31 -14.46
CA TRP A 246 -4.13 10.59 -15.21
C TRP A 246 -3.98 10.38 -16.71
N HIS A 247 -2.74 10.21 -17.21
CA HIS A 247 -2.48 9.75 -18.57
C HIS A 247 -2.78 8.27 -18.79
N ILE A 248 -2.81 7.43 -17.76
CA ILE A 248 -2.99 5.98 -17.95
C ILE A 248 -4.34 5.62 -18.62
N PRO A 249 -5.50 6.17 -18.20
CA PRO A 249 -6.75 5.95 -18.93
C PRO A 249 -6.69 6.41 -20.40
N LEU A 250 -5.99 7.51 -20.68
CA LEU A 250 -5.83 8.03 -22.05
C LEU A 250 -4.96 7.10 -22.89
N LEU A 251 -3.86 6.62 -22.31
CA LEU A 251 -2.94 5.67 -22.93
C LEU A 251 -3.64 4.34 -23.28
N LEU A 252 -4.51 3.85 -22.40
CA LEU A 252 -5.34 2.67 -22.64
C LEU A 252 -6.39 2.92 -23.74
N ARG A 253 -7.02 4.11 -23.77
CA ARG A 253 -7.94 4.50 -24.85
C ARG A 253 -7.24 4.52 -26.20
N ASP A 254 -6.07 5.17 -26.27
CA ASP A 254 -5.35 5.42 -27.51
C ASP A 254 -4.82 4.12 -28.14
N GLN A 255 -4.51 3.13 -27.28
CA GLN A 255 -4.17 1.76 -27.69
C GLN A 255 -5.38 0.84 -27.86
N LYS A 256 -6.61 1.37 -27.83
CA LYS A 256 -7.86 0.62 -28.05
C LYS A 256 -8.08 -0.54 -27.07
N ALA A 257 -7.51 -0.47 -25.87
CA ALA A 257 -7.66 -1.49 -24.83
C ALA A 257 -9.14 -1.77 -24.50
N HIS A 258 -9.93 -0.70 -24.38
CA HIS A 258 -11.37 -0.78 -24.16
C HIS A 258 -12.10 -1.57 -25.27
N GLU A 259 -11.74 -1.39 -26.54
CA GLU A 259 -12.35 -2.14 -27.64
C GLU A 259 -12.04 -3.64 -27.55
N ALA A 260 -10.80 -3.99 -27.20
CA ALA A 260 -10.40 -5.38 -27.00
C ALA A 260 -11.18 -6.04 -25.85
N ILE A 261 -11.32 -5.35 -24.71
CA ILE A 261 -12.10 -5.82 -23.55
C ILE A 261 -13.57 -6.01 -23.92
N LEU A 262 -14.16 -5.03 -24.60
CA LEU A 262 -15.58 -5.07 -24.99
C LEU A 262 -15.87 -6.21 -25.97
N ARG A 263 -14.92 -6.52 -26.85
CA ARG A 263 -15.02 -7.66 -27.77
C ARG A 263 -14.98 -8.97 -27.00
N GLU A 264 -14.04 -9.13 -26.08
CA GLU A 264 -13.91 -10.34 -25.26
C GLU A 264 -15.16 -10.58 -24.41
N LEU A 265 -15.79 -9.53 -23.88
CA LEU A 265 -16.98 -9.62 -23.04
C LEU A 265 -18.32 -9.64 -23.80
N ASN A 266 -18.29 -9.68 -25.14
CA ASN A 266 -19.48 -9.56 -25.99
C ASN A 266 -20.34 -8.32 -25.69
N LEU A 267 -19.69 -7.18 -25.42
CA LEU A 267 -20.33 -5.90 -25.09
C LEU A 267 -20.25 -4.86 -26.22
N SER A 268 -19.61 -5.17 -27.35
CA SER A 268 -19.42 -4.22 -28.46
C SER A 268 -20.72 -3.60 -28.99
N GLY A 269 -21.85 -4.31 -28.92
CA GLY A 269 -23.16 -3.81 -29.38
C GLY A 269 -23.86 -2.83 -28.43
N VAL A 270 -23.41 -2.73 -27.18
CA VAL A 270 -24.01 -1.85 -26.14
C VAL A 270 -23.04 -0.73 -25.73
N ALA A 271 -21.76 -0.92 -26.02
CA ALA A 271 -20.71 -0.01 -25.62
C ALA A 271 -20.83 1.37 -26.28
N ARG A 272 -20.56 2.40 -25.49
CA ARG A 272 -20.37 3.77 -25.96
C ARG A 272 -18.90 4.11 -25.94
N LYS A 273 -18.51 5.10 -26.75
CA LYS A 273 -17.15 5.64 -26.69
C LYS A 273 -16.85 6.19 -25.28
N PRO A 274 -15.68 5.91 -24.70
CA PRO A 274 -15.30 6.46 -23.40
C PRO A 274 -15.30 8.00 -23.42
N VAL A 275 -15.98 8.60 -22.44
CA VAL A 275 -16.03 10.05 -22.22
C VAL A 275 -14.87 10.42 -21.31
N LEU A 276 -13.80 10.99 -21.87
CA LEU A 276 -12.53 11.26 -21.17
C LEU A 276 -12.08 12.72 -21.30
N GLU A 277 -12.94 13.63 -21.74
CA GLU A 277 -12.61 15.03 -21.98
C GLU A 277 -12.08 15.70 -20.69
N GLU A 278 -12.75 15.47 -19.56
CA GLU A 278 -12.31 15.95 -18.25
C GLU A 278 -10.96 15.34 -17.83
N TRP A 279 -10.74 14.06 -18.14
CA TRP A 279 -9.48 13.36 -17.84
C TRP A 279 -8.33 13.93 -18.66
N THR A 280 -8.56 14.17 -19.96
CA THR A 280 -7.57 14.80 -20.86
C THR A 280 -7.23 16.21 -20.37
N ALA A 281 -8.24 17.04 -20.09
CA ALA A 281 -8.02 18.40 -19.59
C ALA A 281 -7.20 18.40 -18.29
N ARG A 282 -7.50 17.48 -17.37
CA ARG A 282 -6.80 17.37 -16.09
C ARG A 282 -5.35 16.89 -16.24
N ALA A 283 -5.11 15.86 -17.03
CA ALA A 283 -3.78 15.34 -17.29
C ALA A 283 -2.86 16.41 -17.92
N GLU A 284 -3.38 17.12 -18.92
CA GLU A 284 -2.66 18.22 -19.56
C GLU A 284 -2.44 19.42 -18.62
N LEU A 285 -3.43 19.77 -17.79
CA LEU A 285 -3.29 20.84 -16.82
C LEU A 285 -2.15 20.53 -15.85
N CYS A 286 -2.11 19.30 -15.32
CA CYS A 286 -1.07 18.86 -14.39
C CYS A 286 0.35 19.04 -14.95
N ASP A 287 0.54 18.73 -16.24
CA ASP A 287 1.85 18.85 -16.90
C ASP A 287 2.28 20.30 -17.14
N LYS A 288 1.31 21.22 -17.24
CA LYS A 288 1.54 22.66 -17.50
C LYS A 288 1.76 23.47 -16.20
N LEU A 289 1.71 22.84 -15.03
CA LEU A 289 1.93 23.53 -13.76
C LEU A 289 3.42 23.84 -13.56
N HIS A 290 3.75 25.12 -13.37
CA HIS A 290 5.13 25.59 -13.22
C HIS A 290 5.38 26.31 -11.90
N ASP A 291 4.43 27.10 -11.43
CA ASP A 291 4.57 27.89 -10.20
C ASP A 291 4.53 26.96 -8.98
N PRO A 292 5.61 26.89 -8.17
CA PRO A 292 5.68 25.95 -7.07
C PRO A 292 4.96 26.47 -5.82
N VAL A 293 4.26 25.58 -5.13
CA VAL A 293 3.77 25.79 -3.76
C VAL A 293 4.41 24.75 -2.85
N LYS A 294 5.12 25.20 -1.82
CA LYS A 294 5.89 24.33 -0.92
C LYS A 294 5.07 24.01 0.33
N ILE A 295 4.76 22.74 0.54
CA ILE A 295 4.06 22.28 1.74
C ILE A 295 5.00 21.42 2.58
N ALA A 296 5.27 21.83 3.81
CA ALA A 296 6.01 21.03 4.79
C ALA A 296 5.10 19.92 5.33
N MET A 297 5.45 18.67 5.04
CA MET A 297 4.80 17.50 5.61
C MET A 297 5.62 17.01 6.81
N VAL A 298 5.12 17.29 8.02
CA VAL A 298 5.83 17.00 9.28
C VAL A 298 5.37 15.65 9.82
N GLY A 299 6.10 14.60 9.46
CA GLY A 299 5.68 13.22 9.67
C GLY A 299 6.67 12.38 10.46
N LYS A 300 6.26 11.16 10.81
CA LYS A 300 7.13 10.13 11.41
C LYS A 300 7.83 9.31 10.33
N TYR A 301 7.17 9.12 9.18
CA TYR A 301 7.57 8.21 8.10
C TYR A 301 7.97 8.97 6.84
N THR A 302 8.99 9.84 6.92
CA THR A 302 9.40 10.69 5.79
C THR A 302 10.29 9.98 4.77
N GLY A 303 10.84 8.81 5.09
CA GLY A 303 11.68 8.03 4.18
C GLY A 303 10.93 7.15 3.18
N LEU A 304 9.63 6.94 3.38
CA LEU A 304 8.77 6.14 2.50
C LEU A 304 7.51 6.94 2.14
N SER A 305 7.41 7.34 0.87
CA SER A 305 6.26 8.09 0.36
C SER A 305 4.92 7.37 0.56
N ASP A 306 4.96 6.03 0.55
CA ASP A 306 3.76 5.19 0.53
C ASP A 306 3.01 5.20 1.86
N SER A 307 3.69 5.53 2.97
CA SER A 307 3.07 5.68 4.29
C SER A 307 2.13 6.90 4.39
N TYR A 308 2.15 7.81 3.41
CA TYR A 308 1.30 9.01 3.36
C TYR A 308 0.66 9.23 1.97
N LEU A 309 0.49 8.17 1.19
CA LEU A 309 0.09 8.29 -0.21
C LEU A 309 -1.30 8.94 -0.39
N SER A 310 -2.27 8.68 0.49
CA SER A 310 -3.59 9.34 0.43
C SER A 310 -3.49 10.84 0.64
N VAL A 311 -2.65 11.27 1.59
CA VAL A 311 -2.40 12.68 1.88
C VAL A 311 -1.70 13.35 0.69
N LEU A 312 -0.70 12.70 0.09
CA LEU A 312 -0.03 13.18 -1.13
C LEU A 312 -1.01 13.33 -2.30
N LYS A 313 -1.88 12.34 -2.53
CA LYS A 313 -2.92 12.41 -3.57
C LYS A 313 -3.90 13.55 -3.29
N ALA A 314 -4.29 13.75 -2.04
CA ALA A 314 -5.19 14.84 -1.67
C ALA A 314 -4.55 16.23 -1.88
N LEU A 315 -3.26 16.39 -1.53
CA LEU A 315 -2.48 17.60 -1.83
C LEU A 315 -2.37 17.83 -3.35
N LEU A 316 -2.11 16.79 -4.13
CA LEU A 316 -2.00 16.88 -5.59
C LEU A 316 -3.33 17.31 -6.22
N HIS A 317 -4.46 16.76 -5.77
CA HIS A 317 -5.78 17.17 -6.26
C HIS A 317 -6.03 18.65 -5.95
N ALA A 318 -5.69 19.10 -4.74
CA ALA A 318 -5.83 20.49 -4.32
C ALA A 318 -4.90 21.43 -5.09
N SER A 319 -3.64 21.04 -5.32
CA SER A 319 -2.66 21.86 -6.03
C SER A 319 -3.06 22.06 -7.50
N VAL A 320 -3.56 21.02 -8.15
CA VAL A 320 -4.06 21.11 -9.54
C VAL A 320 -5.29 22.01 -9.62
N ALA A 321 -6.19 21.95 -8.64
CA ALA A 321 -7.34 22.86 -8.56
C ALA A 321 -6.95 24.33 -8.31
N CYS A 322 -5.85 24.58 -7.58
CA CYS A 322 -5.29 25.92 -7.38
C CYS A 322 -4.34 26.37 -8.51
N HIS A 323 -4.15 25.55 -9.56
CA HIS A 323 -3.19 25.80 -10.64
C HIS A 323 -1.74 26.01 -10.13
N GLN A 324 -1.34 25.25 -9.10
CA GLN A 324 0.01 25.30 -8.50
C GLN A 324 0.71 23.95 -8.60
N LYS A 325 2.02 23.97 -8.87
CA LYS A 325 2.88 22.79 -8.84
C LYS A 325 3.22 22.44 -7.40
N LEU A 326 2.70 21.32 -6.91
CA LEU A 326 2.97 20.85 -5.56
C LEU A 326 4.46 20.50 -5.38
N VAL A 327 5.08 21.06 -4.35
CA VAL A 327 6.39 20.67 -3.85
C VAL A 327 6.26 20.27 -2.38
N VAL A 328 6.34 18.97 -2.10
CA VAL A 328 6.28 18.46 -0.72
C VAL A 328 7.68 18.49 -0.11
N GLN A 329 7.83 19.21 1.00
CA GLN A 329 9.04 19.23 1.82
C GLN A 329 8.85 18.22 2.96
N TRP A 330 9.58 17.11 2.90
CA TRP A 330 9.52 16.06 3.91
C TRP A 330 10.33 16.47 5.13
N VAL A 331 9.65 16.70 6.26
CA VAL A 331 10.28 17.11 7.51
C VAL A 331 10.11 15.99 8.55
N PRO A 332 11.17 15.22 8.84
CA PRO A 332 11.11 14.21 9.89
C PRO A 332 10.85 14.90 11.22
N ALA A 333 9.78 14.53 11.92
CA ALA A 333 9.38 15.23 13.14
C ALA A 333 10.43 15.11 14.25
N SER A 334 11.10 13.96 14.37
CA SER A 334 12.20 13.77 15.34
C SER A 334 13.31 14.79 15.16
N ASP A 335 13.58 15.20 13.92
CA ASP A 335 14.73 16.04 13.60
C ASP A 335 14.50 17.51 13.99
N LEU A 336 13.27 17.89 14.34
CA LEU A 336 12.93 19.20 14.88
C LEU A 336 13.14 19.31 16.40
N GLU A 337 13.43 18.21 17.09
CA GLU A 337 13.49 18.14 18.55
C GLU A 337 14.83 18.63 19.12
N ASP A 338 14.79 19.15 20.35
CA ASP A 338 15.97 19.67 21.06
C ASP A 338 17.06 18.59 21.29
N ALA A 339 16.68 17.31 21.34
CA ALA A 339 17.62 16.21 21.42
C ALA A 339 18.50 16.15 20.16
N THR A 340 17.90 16.21 18.97
CA THR A 340 18.61 16.25 17.69
C THR A 340 19.44 17.53 17.56
N ALA A 341 18.96 18.67 18.09
CA ALA A 341 19.76 19.90 18.13
C ALA A 341 21.10 19.73 18.86
N LYS A 342 21.16 18.83 19.86
CA LYS A 342 22.38 18.52 20.62
C LYS A 342 23.21 17.41 19.97
N GLU A 343 22.55 16.36 19.48
CA GLU A 343 23.22 15.17 18.95
C GLU A 343 23.72 15.36 17.51
N THR A 344 22.90 15.96 16.64
CA THR A 344 23.18 16.16 15.21
C THR A 344 22.71 17.55 14.74
N PRO A 345 23.43 18.63 15.11
CA PRO A 345 23.01 20.01 14.85
C PRO A 345 22.71 20.34 13.38
N ASP A 346 23.46 19.73 12.45
CA ASP A 346 23.29 19.96 11.00
C ASP A 346 21.96 19.38 10.47
N VAL A 347 21.59 18.18 10.94
CA VAL A 347 20.32 17.53 10.58
C VAL A 347 19.15 18.37 11.11
N HIS A 348 19.24 18.79 12.36
CA HIS A 348 18.24 19.66 12.98
C HIS A 348 18.09 20.99 12.22
N LYS A 349 19.21 21.65 11.89
CA LYS A 349 19.20 22.88 11.11
C LYS A 349 18.59 22.70 9.73
N ALA A 350 18.88 21.59 9.05
CA ALA A 350 18.30 21.27 7.75
C ALA A 350 16.78 21.09 7.85
N ALA A 351 16.29 20.32 8.83
CA ALA A 351 14.85 20.11 9.06
C ALA A 351 14.11 21.44 9.32
N TRP A 352 14.67 22.30 10.16
CA TRP A 352 14.11 23.63 10.40
C TRP A 352 14.14 24.54 9.18
N ASN A 353 15.17 24.47 8.34
CA ASN A 353 15.23 25.24 7.09
C ASN A 353 14.12 24.80 6.11
N LEU A 354 13.85 23.49 6.02
CA LEU A 354 12.75 22.97 5.20
C LEU A 354 11.39 23.48 5.70
N LEU A 355 11.16 23.44 7.02
CA LEU A 355 9.93 23.93 7.65
C LEU A 355 9.75 25.45 7.41
N LYS A 356 10.79 26.25 7.68
CA LYS A 356 10.76 27.71 7.53
C LYS A 356 10.67 28.17 6.07
N GLY A 357 11.14 27.35 5.14
CA GLY A 357 11.10 27.63 3.71
C GLY A 357 9.81 27.19 3.00
N SER A 358 8.80 26.74 3.74
CA SER A 358 7.52 26.24 3.22
C SER A 358 6.39 27.26 3.37
N ASP A 359 5.47 27.25 2.40
CA ASP A 359 4.32 28.17 2.30
C ASP A 359 3.11 27.67 3.13
N GLY A 360 3.13 26.41 3.53
CA GLY A 360 2.13 25.80 4.41
C GLY A 360 2.69 24.59 5.16
N VAL A 361 2.07 24.24 6.29
CA VAL A 361 2.46 23.12 7.15
C VAL A 361 1.30 22.13 7.28
N LEU A 362 1.59 20.85 7.07
CA LEU A 362 0.65 19.76 7.27
C LEU A 362 1.23 18.76 8.28
N VAL A 363 0.48 18.50 9.34
CA VAL A 363 0.78 17.44 10.32
C VAL A 363 -0.25 16.32 10.11
N PRO A 364 0.14 15.17 9.54
CA PRO A 364 -0.77 14.07 9.27
C PRO A 364 -1.08 13.27 10.54
N GLY A 365 -1.97 12.29 10.40
CA GLY A 365 -2.21 11.28 11.42
C GLY A 365 -0.95 10.51 11.83
N GLY A 366 -1.01 9.83 12.97
CA GLY A 366 0.08 8.99 13.46
C GLY A 366 -0.29 8.32 14.78
N PHE A 367 0.63 7.51 15.28
CA PHE A 367 0.48 6.78 16.54
C PHE A 367 1.83 6.66 17.26
N GLY A 368 1.76 6.56 18.59
CA GLY A 368 2.91 6.48 19.47
C GLY A 368 3.59 7.83 19.71
N ASP A 369 4.55 7.81 20.62
CA ASP A 369 5.26 8.96 21.20
C ASP A 369 6.34 9.58 20.28
N ARG A 370 6.95 8.78 19.41
CA ARG A 370 8.06 9.22 18.55
C ARG A 370 7.67 10.41 17.66
N GLY A 371 8.42 11.51 17.78
CA GLY A 371 8.27 12.70 16.96
C GLY A 371 7.11 13.62 17.39
N VAL A 372 6.44 13.33 18.51
CA VAL A 372 5.34 14.16 19.02
C VAL A 372 5.82 15.56 19.38
N GLN A 373 6.98 15.69 20.04
CA GLN A 373 7.51 17.00 20.43
C GLN A 373 7.87 17.85 19.21
N GLY A 374 8.49 17.24 18.19
CA GLY A 374 8.79 17.95 16.94
C GLY A 374 7.53 18.43 16.21
N LYS A 375 6.45 17.65 16.22
CA LYS A 375 5.15 18.09 15.66
C LYS A 375 4.55 19.26 16.45
N ILE A 376 4.65 19.26 17.78
CA ILE A 376 4.23 20.40 18.63
C ILE A 376 5.02 21.66 18.26
N LEU A 377 6.34 21.55 18.09
CA LEU A 377 7.18 22.67 17.66
C LEU A 377 6.79 23.21 16.28
N ALA A 378 6.47 22.33 15.32
CA ALA A 378 6.02 22.73 14.00
C ALA A 378 4.64 23.44 14.04
N ALA A 379 3.68 22.92 14.82
CA ALA A 379 2.37 23.53 15.01
C ALA A 379 2.48 24.93 15.66
N ARG A 380 3.39 25.08 16.64
CA ARG A 380 3.72 26.36 17.27
C ARG A 380 4.30 27.34 16.27
N TYR A 381 5.30 26.90 15.51
CA TYR A 381 5.95 27.73 14.49
C TYR A 381 4.93 28.26 13.47
N ALA A 382 4.05 27.38 12.97
CA ALA A 382 3.00 27.79 12.04
C ALA A 382 2.07 28.84 12.65
N ARG A 383 1.58 28.60 13.88
CA ARG A 383 0.69 29.52 14.60
C ARG A 383 1.31 30.90 14.82
N GLU A 384 2.54 30.96 15.33
CA GLU A 384 3.22 32.21 15.69
C GLU A 384 3.62 33.03 14.46
N ASN A 385 3.98 32.37 13.35
CA ASN A 385 4.44 33.02 12.12
C ASN A 385 3.33 33.19 11.08
N LYS A 386 2.07 32.88 11.42
CA LYS A 386 0.91 32.99 10.54
C LYS A 386 1.02 32.15 9.26
N ILE A 387 1.69 31.00 9.31
CA ILE A 387 1.84 30.08 8.18
C ILE A 387 0.64 29.13 8.13
N PRO A 388 -0.07 28.99 6.99
CA PRO A 388 -1.18 28.07 6.82
C PRO A 388 -0.92 26.67 7.39
N PHE A 389 -1.80 26.19 8.26
CA PHE A 389 -1.65 24.93 8.97
C PHE A 389 -2.87 24.02 8.81
N LEU A 390 -2.64 22.74 8.52
CA LEU A 390 -3.64 21.68 8.56
C LEU A 390 -3.16 20.51 9.44
N GLY A 391 -3.87 20.25 10.53
CA GLY A 391 -3.66 19.07 11.38
C GLY A 391 -4.71 18.00 11.12
N ILE A 392 -4.30 16.77 10.82
CA ILE A 392 -5.19 15.64 10.53
C ILE A 392 -5.09 14.60 11.65
N CYS A 393 -6.21 14.21 12.24
CA CYS A 393 -6.31 13.24 13.32
C CYS A 393 -5.35 13.62 14.47
N LEU A 394 -4.23 12.90 14.66
CA LEU A 394 -3.17 13.29 15.59
C LEU A 394 -2.71 14.75 15.39
N GLY A 395 -2.66 15.27 14.16
CA GLY A 395 -2.30 16.67 13.91
C GLY A 395 -3.24 17.69 14.57
N MET A 396 -4.53 17.39 14.69
CA MET A 396 -5.46 18.22 15.46
C MET A 396 -5.15 18.16 16.96
N GLN A 397 -4.89 16.96 17.47
CA GLN A 397 -4.53 16.75 18.88
C GLN A 397 -3.25 17.51 19.24
N ILE A 398 -2.25 17.47 18.36
CA ILE A 398 -1.00 18.22 18.50
C ILE A 398 -1.27 19.73 18.57
N ALA A 399 -2.14 20.26 17.71
CA ALA A 399 -2.50 21.67 17.73
C ALA A 399 -3.16 22.09 19.07
N VAL A 400 -4.03 21.25 19.63
CA VAL A 400 -4.65 21.48 20.94
C VAL A 400 -3.62 21.42 22.08
N ILE A 401 -2.73 20.43 22.07
CA ILE A 401 -1.65 20.29 23.07
C ILE A 401 -0.70 21.49 23.01
N GLU A 402 -0.29 21.90 21.80
CA GLU A 402 0.56 23.07 21.59
C GLU A 402 -0.08 24.32 22.17
N TYR A 403 -1.35 24.58 21.85
CA TYR A 403 -2.07 25.75 22.30
C TYR A 403 -2.25 25.77 23.83
N ALA A 404 -2.47 24.61 24.45
CA ALA A 404 -2.53 24.49 25.91
C ALA A 404 -1.20 24.88 26.55
N ARG A 405 -0.08 24.41 26.00
CA ARG A 405 1.27 24.68 26.52
C ARG A 405 1.69 26.13 26.34
N SER A 406 1.39 26.72 25.19
CA SER A 406 1.90 28.04 24.80
C SER A 406 0.98 29.20 25.17
N VAL A 407 -0.33 29.04 25.02
CA VAL A 407 -1.31 30.12 25.23
C VAL A 407 -1.98 30.02 26.61
N LEU A 408 -2.36 28.81 27.03
CA LEU A 408 -2.95 28.59 28.36
C LEU A 408 -1.91 28.46 29.48
N ASN A 409 -0.61 28.43 29.14
CA ASN A 409 0.53 28.25 30.04
C ASN A 409 0.46 26.93 30.86
N LEU A 410 -0.13 25.88 30.29
CA LEU A 410 -0.17 24.54 30.87
C LEU A 410 0.98 23.71 30.33
N HIS A 411 2.19 23.92 30.85
CA HIS A 411 3.40 23.33 30.27
C HIS A 411 3.44 21.79 30.28
N ASP A 412 2.77 21.16 31.24
CA ASP A 412 2.64 19.71 31.36
C ASP A 412 1.48 19.13 30.53
N ALA A 413 0.68 19.98 29.86
CA ALA A 413 -0.46 19.54 29.07
C ALA A 413 -0.05 18.51 28.02
N ASN A 414 -0.75 17.38 27.98
CA ASN A 414 -0.44 16.29 27.04
C ASN A 414 -1.66 15.43 26.72
N SER A 415 -1.47 14.47 25.81
CA SER A 415 -2.40 13.36 25.59
C SER A 415 -2.11 12.24 26.57
N THR A 416 -3.16 11.62 27.12
CA THR A 416 -3.03 10.39 27.92
C THR A 416 -2.49 9.20 27.12
N GLU A 417 -2.42 9.30 25.78
CA GLU A 417 -1.72 8.32 24.94
C GLU A 417 -0.21 8.34 25.17
N PHE A 418 0.38 9.53 25.37
CA PHE A 418 1.82 9.73 25.44
C PHE A 418 2.32 9.87 26.87
N ASP A 419 1.46 10.41 27.75
CA ASP A 419 1.77 10.67 29.14
C ASP A 419 0.50 10.48 29.98
N SER A 420 0.37 9.32 30.61
CA SER A 420 -0.79 8.98 31.45
C SER A 420 -0.83 9.77 32.76
N GLU A 421 0.30 10.33 33.19
CA GLU A 421 0.47 10.97 34.49
C GLU A 421 0.35 12.51 34.41
N THR A 422 0.09 13.07 33.23
CA THR A 422 -0.12 14.52 33.06
C THR A 422 -1.24 15.04 33.95
N ALA A 423 -1.00 16.14 34.68
CA ALA A 423 -2.03 16.77 35.50
C ALA A 423 -3.03 17.58 34.64
N ASN A 424 -2.69 17.86 33.38
CA ASN A 424 -3.51 18.61 32.43
C ASN A 424 -3.78 17.78 31.16
N PRO A 425 -4.56 16.68 31.23
CA PRO A 425 -4.83 15.81 30.09
C PRO A 425 -5.76 16.52 29.08
N CYS A 426 -5.17 17.10 28.04
CA CYS A 426 -5.90 17.83 27.00
C CYS A 426 -6.58 16.89 26.00
N VAL A 427 -6.04 15.69 25.85
CA VAL A 427 -6.56 14.64 24.98
C VAL A 427 -6.64 13.37 25.81
N VAL A 428 -7.80 12.71 25.79
CA VAL A 428 -8.15 11.58 26.65
C VAL A 428 -8.68 10.41 25.84
N PHE A 429 -8.49 9.20 26.37
CA PHE A 429 -9.04 8.00 25.77
C PHE A 429 -10.58 7.99 25.92
N MET A 430 -11.29 8.09 24.80
CA MET A 430 -12.76 8.18 24.78
C MET A 430 -13.35 7.30 23.67
N PRO A 431 -13.16 5.97 23.76
CA PRO A 431 -13.55 5.03 22.71
C PRO A 431 -15.06 5.02 22.48
N GLU A 432 -15.47 4.57 21.29
CA GLU A 432 -16.89 4.30 21.05
C GLU A 432 -17.30 3.03 21.80
N GLY A 433 -18.44 3.08 22.51
CA GLY A 433 -19.08 1.90 23.07
C GLY A 433 -19.78 1.13 21.96
N SER A 434 -19.41 -0.14 21.74
CA SER A 434 -20.13 -1.01 20.82
C SER A 434 -21.17 -1.85 21.58
N LYS A 435 -22.39 -1.94 21.04
CA LYS A 435 -23.42 -2.86 21.54
C LYS A 435 -23.14 -4.32 21.15
N THR A 436 -22.27 -4.56 20.17
CA THR A 436 -21.97 -5.89 19.61
C THR A 436 -20.58 -6.40 19.96
N HIS A 437 -19.64 -5.51 20.32
CA HIS A 437 -18.28 -5.85 20.71
C HIS A 437 -17.98 -5.34 22.13
N MET A 438 -17.67 -6.25 23.04
CA MET A 438 -17.29 -5.92 24.42
C MET A 438 -15.88 -5.32 24.42
N GLY A 439 -15.71 -4.09 24.95
CA GLY A 439 -14.43 -3.38 25.04
C GLY A 439 -14.48 -1.95 24.49
N GLY A 440 -13.41 -1.18 24.66
CA GLY A 440 -13.28 0.17 24.09
C GLY A 440 -12.95 0.11 22.60
N THR A 441 -13.98 0.24 21.74
CA THR A 441 -13.81 0.14 20.29
C THR A 441 -13.30 1.45 19.66
N MET A 442 -12.52 1.34 18.59
CA MET A 442 -11.99 2.47 17.83
C MET A 442 -13.12 3.20 17.09
N ARG A 443 -13.09 4.54 17.06
CA ARG A 443 -14.00 5.34 16.22
C ARG A 443 -13.57 5.18 14.77
N LEU A 444 -14.40 4.52 13.98
CA LEU A 444 -14.03 4.01 12.66
C LEU A 444 -15.14 4.20 11.61
N GLY A 445 -14.73 4.56 10.40
CA GLY A 445 -15.62 4.71 9.24
C GLY A 445 -16.26 6.10 9.15
N SER A 446 -17.31 6.22 8.34
CA SER A 446 -17.99 7.50 8.15
C SER A 446 -18.76 7.89 9.40
N ARG A 447 -18.56 9.12 9.86
CA ARG A 447 -19.32 9.74 10.95
C ARG A 447 -19.72 11.16 10.54
N ARG A 448 -20.79 11.65 11.14
CA ARG A 448 -21.33 12.98 10.86
C ARG A 448 -20.74 14.01 11.82
N THR A 449 -20.25 15.08 11.22
CA THR A 449 -19.74 16.28 11.89
C THR A 449 -20.67 17.45 11.64
N PHE A 450 -21.24 18.03 12.69
CA PHE A 450 -22.09 19.21 12.62
C PHE A 450 -21.27 20.48 12.85
N PHE A 451 -21.39 21.44 11.94
CA PHE A 451 -20.79 22.76 12.14
C PHE A 451 -21.59 23.55 13.17
N GLN A 452 -20.90 24.03 14.20
CA GLN A 452 -21.48 24.77 15.31
C GLN A 452 -21.41 26.28 15.11
N VAL A 453 -20.39 26.75 14.36
CA VAL A 453 -20.13 28.17 14.13
C VAL A 453 -20.46 28.53 12.69
N PRO A 454 -21.53 29.32 12.43
CA PRO A 454 -21.86 29.77 11.08
C PRO A 454 -20.72 30.61 10.47
N GLY A 455 -20.42 30.36 9.20
CA GLY A 455 -19.41 31.14 8.47
C GLY A 455 -17.96 30.88 8.87
N CYS A 456 -17.68 29.86 9.69
CA CYS A 456 -16.30 29.39 9.91
C CYS A 456 -15.65 28.94 8.60
N LYS A 457 -14.31 28.93 8.55
CA LYS A 457 -13.58 28.69 7.29
C LYS A 457 -13.88 27.30 6.74
N SER A 458 -13.91 26.30 7.61
CA SER A 458 -14.25 24.93 7.25
C SER A 458 -15.65 24.84 6.66
N ALA A 459 -16.67 25.43 7.31
CA ALA A 459 -18.04 25.41 6.78
C ALA A 459 -18.11 26.04 5.38
N LYS A 460 -17.47 27.19 5.17
CA LYS A 460 -17.40 27.86 3.86
C LYS A 460 -16.73 27.01 2.79
N LEU A 461 -15.59 26.38 3.10
CA LEU A 461 -14.90 25.46 2.19
C LEU A 461 -15.77 24.26 1.82
N TYR A 462 -16.58 23.76 2.76
CA TYR A 462 -17.56 22.69 2.53
C TYR A 462 -18.88 23.19 1.88
N GLY A 463 -18.98 24.48 1.52
CA GLY A 463 -20.13 25.08 0.85
C GLY A 463 -21.30 25.46 1.78
N ASP A 464 -21.00 25.88 3.01
CA ASP A 464 -21.91 26.16 4.13
C ASP A 464 -22.95 25.07 4.36
N LYS A 465 -22.51 23.81 4.27
CA LYS A 465 -23.35 22.70 4.72
C LYS A 465 -23.52 22.78 6.24
N ARG A 466 -24.65 22.29 6.75
CA ARG A 466 -24.87 22.17 8.20
C ARG A 466 -24.03 21.07 8.83
N PHE A 467 -23.73 20.03 8.06
CA PHE A 467 -22.91 18.91 8.48
C PHE A 467 -22.14 18.34 7.30
N VAL A 468 -21.10 17.57 7.61
CA VAL A 468 -20.34 16.77 6.67
C VAL A 468 -20.21 15.36 7.21
N ASP A 469 -20.14 14.39 6.31
CA ASP A 469 -19.86 13.00 6.68
C ASP A 469 -18.42 12.70 6.23
N GLU A 470 -17.53 12.43 7.18
CA GLU A 470 -16.09 12.19 6.95
C GLU A 470 -15.63 10.91 7.65
N ARG A 471 -14.48 10.36 7.25
CA ARG A 471 -14.01 9.05 7.73
C ARG A 471 -13.07 9.22 8.92
N HIS A 472 -13.29 8.43 9.97
CA HIS A 472 -12.49 8.44 11.19
C HIS A 472 -11.69 7.14 11.37
N ARG A 473 -10.57 7.25 12.08
CA ARG A 473 -9.74 6.12 12.52
C ARG A 473 -8.89 6.52 13.73
N HIS A 474 -9.51 6.64 14.90
CA HIS A 474 -8.81 7.04 16.12
C HIS A 474 -9.55 6.60 17.39
N ARG A 475 -8.90 6.80 18.54
CA ARG A 475 -9.40 6.36 19.87
C ARG A 475 -9.40 7.46 20.93
N TYR A 476 -8.69 8.55 20.66
CA TYR A 476 -8.44 9.63 21.61
C TYR A 476 -9.14 10.90 21.13
N GLU A 477 -9.73 11.63 22.07
CA GLU A 477 -10.54 12.80 21.82
C GLU A 477 -10.09 13.96 22.71
N VAL A 478 -10.39 15.20 22.31
CA VAL A 478 -10.12 16.36 23.16
C VAL A 478 -10.96 16.27 24.43
N ASN A 479 -10.34 16.50 25.58
CA ASN A 479 -10.99 16.41 26.89
C ASN A 479 -12.15 17.43 26.99
N PRO A 480 -13.42 16.98 27.11
CA PRO A 480 -14.58 17.88 27.18
C PRO A 480 -14.50 18.90 28.31
N ASN A 481 -13.83 18.55 29.42
CA ASN A 481 -13.70 19.43 30.59
C ASN A 481 -12.79 20.64 30.34
N MET A 482 -11.96 20.62 29.29
CA MET A 482 -11.03 21.71 28.98
C MET A 482 -11.54 22.65 27.88
N ILE A 483 -12.65 22.30 27.21
CA ILE A 483 -13.16 23.00 26.01
C ILE A 483 -13.45 24.47 26.30
N ALA A 484 -14.17 24.76 27.38
CA ALA A 484 -14.51 26.14 27.75
C ALA A 484 -13.26 27.01 27.96
N ARG A 485 -12.16 26.42 28.46
CA ARG A 485 -10.88 27.12 28.69
C ARG A 485 -10.18 27.45 27.38
N PHE A 486 -10.19 26.52 26.42
CA PHE A 486 -9.67 26.74 25.07
C PHE A 486 -10.45 27.81 24.30
N GLU A 487 -11.79 27.72 24.29
CA GLU A 487 -12.66 28.68 23.61
C GLU A 487 -12.50 30.09 24.17
N SER A 488 -12.41 30.22 25.50
CA SER A 488 -12.18 31.51 26.17
C SER A 488 -10.83 32.13 25.83
N ALA A 489 -9.83 31.33 25.48
CA ALA A 489 -8.51 31.81 25.05
C ALA A 489 -8.43 32.12 23.54
N GLY A 490 -9.42 31.70 22.76
CA GLY A 490 -9.55 32.01 21.33
C GLY A 490 -9.40 30.83 20.38
N LEU A 491 -9.18 29.61 20.87
CA LEU A 491 -9.19 28.39 20.06
C LEU A 491 -10.63 27.87 19.94
N SER A 492 -11.21 27.88 18.73
CA SER A 492 -12.63 27.63 18.53
C SER A 492 -12.89 26.21 18.02
N PHE A 493 -13.80 25.47 18.67
CA PHE A 493 -14.26 24.17 18.19
C PHE A 493 -15.51 24.32 17.32
N VAL A 494 -15.28 24.42 16.01
CA VAL A 494 -16.33 24.78 15.05
C VAL A 494 -17.11 23.57 14.52
N GLY A 495 -16.66 22.35 14.79
CA GLY A 495 -17.30 21.11 14.36
C GLY A 495 -17.37 20.10 15.50
N LYS A 496 -18.54 19.48 15.70
CA LYS A 496 -18.79 18.49 16.76
C LYS A 496 -19.52 17.27 16.21
N ASP A 497 -19.40 16.15 16.91
CA ASP A 497 -20.16 14.94 16.59
C ASP A 497 -21.67 15.11 16.87
N GLU A 498 -22.46 14.08 16.58
CA GLU A 498 -23.92 14.12 16.78
C GLU A 498 -24.33 14.29 18.25
N SER A 499 -23.50 13.82 19.20
CA SER A 499 -23.75 13.97 20.64
C SER A 499 -23.38 15.36 21.16
N GLY A 500 -22.51 16.08 20.43
CA GLY A 500 -21.94 17.34 20.87
C GLY A 500 -20.82 17.19 21.91
N GLU A 501 -20.46 15.96 22.30
CA GLU A 501 -19.41 15.67 23.28
C GLU A 501 -18.01 15.67 22.65
N ARG A 502 -17.90 15.24 21.38
CA ARG A 502 -16.60 15.15 20.68
C ARG A 502 -16.38 16.35 19.80
N MET A 503 -15.20 16.95 19.95
CA MET A 503 -14.77 18.05 19.09
C MET A 503 -14.05 17.50 17.86
N GLU A 504 -14.56 17.78 16.68
CA GLU A 504 -14.09 17.18 15.43
C GLU A 504 -13.34 18.15 14.53
N ILE A 505 -13.58 19.45 14.68
CA ILE A 505 -12.90 20.51 13.92
C ILE A 505 -12.53 21.64 14.87
N VAL A 506 -11.26 22.04 14.85
CA VAL A 506 -10.73 23.20 15.56
C VAL A 506 -10.21 24.23 14.57
N GLU A 507 -10.49 25.51 14.85
CA GLU A 507 -9.98 26.65 14.10
C GLU A 507 -9.38 27.69 15.05
N LEU A 508 -8.37 28.42 14.58
CA LEU A 508 -7.91 29.66 15.22
C LEU A 508 -8.38 30.86 14.38
N PRO A 509 -9.46 31.56 14.77
CA PRO A 509 -10.07 32.61 13.94
C PRO A 509 -9.12 33.76 13.58
N SER A 510 -8.19 34.10 14.48
CA SER A 510 -7.21 35.19 14.31
C SER A 510 -6.06 34.87 13.34
N HIS A 511 -5.94 33.62 12.89
CA HIS A 511 -4.88 33.15 11.99
C HIS A 511 -5.41 33.03 10.55
N PRO A 512 -4.64 33.31 9.48
CA PRO A 512 -5.11 33.22 8.10
C PRO A 512 -5.75 31.85 7.77
N PHE A 513 -5.04 30.75 8.02
CA PHE A 513 -5.59 29.40 7.95
C PHE A 513 -4.93 28.50 8.99
N TYR A 514 -5.63 28.12 10.05
CA TYR A 514 -5.13 27.19 11.06
C TYR A 514 -6.28 26.30 11.45
N VAL A 515 -6.31 25.11 10.85
CA VAL A 515 -7.42 24.17 10.96
C VAL A 515 -6.87 22.83 11.43
N GLY A 516 -7.49 22.24 12.44
CA GLY A 516 -7.26 20.86 12.83
C GLY A 516 -8.56 20.07 12.70
N VAL A 517 -8.49 18.84 12.20
CA VAL A 517 -9.64 17.93 12.15
C VAL A 517 -9.30 16.55 12.70
N GLN A 518 -10.28 15.92 13.35
CA GLN A 518 -10.13 14.56 13.88
C GLN A 518 -10.34 13.48 12.81
N PHE A 519 -11.17 13.74 11.80
CA PHE A 519 -11.35 12.84 10.67
C PHE A 519 -10.17 12.91 9.69
N HIS A 520 -10.19 12.03 8.69
CA HIS A 520 -9.22 11.90 7.61
C HIS A 520 -9.79 12.43 6.29
N PRO A 521 -9.69 13.74 6.01
CA PRO A 521 -10.24 14.37 4.80
C PRO A 521 -9.61 13.86 3.49
N GLU A 522 -8.45 13.19 3.56
CA GLU A 522 -7.70 12.65 2.43
C GLU A 522 -8.37 11.45 1.75
N PHE A 523 -9.18 10.68 2.50
CA PHE A 523 -9.83 9.48 1.96
C PHE A 523 -10.96 9.81 0.99
N LYS A 524 -11.66 10.93 1.21
CA LYS A 524 -12.75 11.40 0.34
C LYS A 524 -12.31 12.38 -0.76
N SER A 525 -11.01 12.70 -0.85
CA SER A 525 -10.48 13.50 -1.95
C SER A 525 -10.56 12.75 -3.28
N ARG A 526 -11.01 13.41 -4.35
CA ARG A 526 -11.09 12.88 -5.73
C ARG A 526 -10.39 13.83 -6.72
N PRO A 527 -9.87 13.36 -7.86
CA PRO A 527 -9.20 14.21 -8.85
C PRO A 527 -10.07 15.38 -9.38
N GLY A 528 -11.38 15.17 -9.54
CA GLY A 528 -12.33 16.22 -9.96
C GLY A 528 -13.02 16.94 -8.80
N LYS A 529 -12.80 16.49 -7.56
CA LYS A 529 -13.44 17.01 -6.35
C LYS A 529 -12.44 16.92 -5.21
N PRO A 530 -11.47 17.84 -5.15
CA PRO A 530 -10.45 17.82 -4.11
C PRO A 530 -11.09 17.95 -2.73
N SER A 531 -10.44 17.39 -1.73
CA SER A 531 -10.88 17.56 -0.34
C SER A 531 -10.89 19.05 0.04
N PRO A 532 -12.01 19.59 0.57
CA PRO A 532 -12.15 21.01 0.85
C PRO A 532 -11.09 21.59 1.78
N LEU A 533 -10.64 20.83 2.78
CA LEU A 533 -9.62 21.31 3.72
C LEU A 533 -8.21 21.32 3.13
N PHE A 534 -7.89 20.37 2.26
CA PHE A 534 -6.64 20.39 1.48
C PHE A 534 -6.65 21.55 0.48
N LEU A 535 -7.78 21.79 -0.19
CA LEU A 535 -7.97 22.95 -1.06
C LEU A 535 -7.79 24.25 -0.27
N GLY A 536 -8.36 24.33 0.94
CA GLY A 536 -8.18 25.47 1.84
C GLY A 536 -6.73 25.71 2.23
N LEU A 537 -5.98 24.68 2.59
CA LEU A 537 -4.56 24.79 2.91
C LEU A 537 -3.75 25.32 1.71
N LEU A 538 -3.94 24.73 0.53
CA LEU A 538 -3.22 25.11 -0.68
C LEU A 538 -3.59 26.54 -1.11
N ALA A 539 -4.89 26.87 -1.10
CA ALA A 539 -5.37 28.20 -1.42
C ALA A 539 -4.85 29.25 -0.44
N ALA A 540 -4.73 28.93 0.85
CA ALA A 540 -4.12 29.83 1.83
C ALA A 540 -2.62 30.01 1.57
N ALA A 541 -1.89 28.94 1.24
CA ALA A 541 -0.46 28.98 0.94
C ALA A 541 -0.14 29.81 -0.32
N CYS A 542 -1.02 29.82 -1.32
CA CYS A 542 -0.84 30.61 -2.55
C CYS A 542 -1.62 31.95 -2.58
N GLY A 543 -2.24 32.35 -1.47
CA GLY A 543 -2.97 33.63 -1.38
C GLY A 543 -4.30 33.69 -2.13
N GLN A 544 -4.91 32.54 -2.46
CA GLN A 544 -6.17 32.40 -3.20
C GLN A 544 -7.37 32.03 -2.30
N LEU A 545 -7.20 31.93 -0.98
CA LEU A 545 -8.23 31.42 -0.05
C LEU A 545 -9.58 32.14 -0.17
N GLU A 546 -9.59 33.47 -0.21
CA GLU A 546 -10.83 34.26 -0.30
C GLU A 546 -11.59 33.98 -1.61
N SER A 547 -10.89 33.84 -2.74
CA SER A 547 -11.48 33.50 -4.03
C SER A 547 -12.15 32.12 -4.01
N VAL A 548 -11.47 31.14 -3.39
CA VAL A 548 -12.00 29.77 -3.24
C VAL A 548 -13.25 29.76 -2.35
N MET A 549 -13.22 30.50 -1.24
CA MET A 549 -14.36 30.59 -0.31
C MET A 549 -15.58 31.28 -0.95
N GLN A 550 -15.37 32.31 -1.78
CA GLN A 550 -16.46 32.97 -2.54
C GLN A 550 -17.01 32.11 -3.68
N THR A 551 -16.16 31.31 -4.33
CA THR A 551 -16.58 30.40 -5.40
C THR A 551 -17.44 29.26 -4.85
N ALA A 552 -17.13 28.75 -3.65
CA ALA A 552 -17.96 27.78 -2.95
C ALA A 552 -19.38 28.29 -2.65
N GLU A 553 -19.53 29.61 -2.45
CA GLU A 553 -20.84 30.27 -2.35
C GLU A 553 -21.53 30.39 -3.73
N HIS A 554 -20.81 30.68 -4.81
CA HIS A 554 -21.36 30.89 -6.16
C HIS A 554 -21.87 29.60 -6.85
N VAL A 555 -21.34 28.43 -6.50
CA VAL A 555 -21.89 27.13 -6.97
C VAL A 555 -23.36 26.95 -6.53
N LYS A 556 -23.83 27.67 -5.49
CA LYS A 556 -25.24 27.70 -5.09
C LYS A 556 -26.15 28.49 -6.04
N MET A 557 -25.61 29.47 -6.78
CA MET A 557 -26.42 30.33 -7.66
C MET A 557 -26.56 29.79 -9.09
N VAL A 558 -25.68 28.90 -9.53
CA VAL A 558 -25.71 28.29 -10.88
C VAL A 558 -26.13 26.81 -10.79
N MET A 559 -27.32 26.57 -10.24
CA MET A 559 -28.08 25.34 -10.50
C MET A 559 -29.10 25.69 -11.59
N PRO A 560 -28.98 25.18 -12.83
CA PRO A 560 -29.96 25.47 -13.86
C PRO A 560 -31.26 24.75 -13.52
N LYS A 561 -32.28 25.50 -13.09
CA LYS A 561 -33.67 25.12 -13.37
C LYS A 561 -33.80 25.15 -14.90
N ASN A 562 -34.05 23.98 -15.50
CA ASN A 562 -34.55 23.76 -16.86
C ASN A 562 -34.48 24.98 -17.80
N ILE A 563 -33.49 25.04 -18.68
CA ILE A 563 -33.56 25.93 -19.84
C ILE A 563 -33.48 25.09 -21.11
N SER A 564 -34.65 24.96 -21.72
CA SER A 564 -34.91 24.59 -23.10
C SER A 564 -34.02 25.39 -24.07
N SER A 565 -33.62 24.70 -25.14
CA SER A 565 -33.01 25.23 -26.36
C SER A 565 -33.36 26.68 -26.69
N ASN A 566 -32.34 27.52 -26.89
CA ASN A 566 -32.19 28.33 -28.10
C ASN A 566 -30.77 28.91 -28.16
N GLY A 567 -30.14 28.76 -29.32
CA GLY A 567 -28.74 29.09 -29.53
C GLY A 567 -28.49 30.58 -29.69
N THR A 568 -27.27 31.01 -29.34
CA THR A 568 -26.62 32.16 -29.97
C THR A 568 -25.11 32.06 -29.81
N THR A 569 -24.42 32.22 -30.93
CA THR A 569 -22.97 32.11 -31.14
C THR A 569 -22.25 33.34 -30.57
N LEU A 570 -21.18 33.16 -29.79
CA LEU A 570 -20.26 34.24 -29.42
C LEU A 570 -18.85 33.96 -29.95
N LYS A 571 -18.35 34.94 -30.71
CA LYS A 571 -17.08 34.93 -31.46
C LYS A 571 -15.89 35.18 -30.55
N TYR A 572 -14.82 34.41 -30.77
CA TYR A 572 -13.48 34.61 -30.20
C TYR A 572 -12.76 35.76 -30.91
N GLN A 573 -12.18 36.70 -30.16
CA GLN A 573 -11.24 37.70 -30.68
C GLN A 573 -9.81 37.32 -30.27
N GLN A 574 -8.98 37.07 -31.28
CA GLN A 574 -7.52 36.98 -31.19
C GLN A 574 -6.89 38.38 -31.24
N ASN A 575 -5.84 38.59 -30.44
CA ASN A 575 -4.71 39.50 -30.63
C ASN A 575 -3.63 38.99 -29.66
N GLY A 576 -2.33 38.85 -29.94
CA GLY A 576 -1.48 39.23 -31.06
C GLY A 576 -0.03 39.27 -30.51
N ASN A 577 0.85 38.49 -31.13
CA ASN A 577 2.32 38.32 -31.05
C ASN A 577 3.26 39.26 -30.26
N ALA A 578 4.36 38.63 -29.79
CA ALA A 578 5.80 39.02 -29.82
C ALA A 578 6.47 38.79 -28.44
N SER A 579 7.71 38.31 -28.25
CA SER A 579 8.87 38.02 -29.10
C SER A 579 9.87 37.16 -28.31
N LYS A 580 10.62 36.28 -29.01
CA LYS A 580 11.77 35.52 -28.50
C LYS A 580 12.89 36.43 -28.00
N LEU A 581 13.48 36.10 -26.85
CA LEU A 581 14.85 36.49 -26.53
C LEU A 581 15.57 35.34 -25.83
N THR A 582 16.58 34.81 -26.52
CA THR A 582 17.57 33.84 -26.05
C THR A 582 18.56 34.51 -25.10
N ASN A 583 18.80 33.93 -23.93
CA ASN A 583 20.11 33.98 -23.30
C ASN A 583 20.36 32.75 -22.42
N ARG A 584 21.42 32.03 -22.77
CA ARG A 584 22.04 30.96 -21.98
C ARG A 584 22.71 31.59 -20.76
N LEU A 585 22.39 31.09 -19.57
CA LEU A 585 23.30 31.11 -18.42
C LEU A 585 23.12 29.78 -17.66
N LEU A 586 24.24 29.07 -17.55
CA LEU A 586 24.40 27.84 -16.79
C LEU A 586 24.16 28.11 -15.31
N ASN A 587 23.21 27.38 -14.70
CA ASN A 587 23.22 27.03 -13.28
C ASN A 587 22.39 25.75 -13.13
N GLY A 588 23.02 24.70 -12.61
CA GLY A 588 22.45 23.35 -12.50
C GLY A 588 21.21 23.32 -11.61
N VAL A 589 20.06 23.11 -12.24
CA VAL A 589 18.81 22.76 -11.58
C VAL A 589 18.69 21.24 -11.66
N TYR A 590 18.77 20.57 -10.52
CA TYR A 590 18.51 19.15 -10.41
C TYR A 590 17.05 18.89 -10.78
N THR A 591 16.83 18.35 -11.98
CA THR A 591 15.56 17.76 -12.38
C THR A 591 15.33 16.49 -11.57
N ASN A 592 14.14 16.36 -10.97
CA ASN A 592 13.69 15.15 -10.29
C ASN A 592 13.63 13.98 -11.28
N GLU A 593 14.76 13.31 -11.49
CA GLU A 593 14.81 11.95 -11.99
C GLU A 593 14.45 11.02 -10.84
N PHE A 594 13.40 10.23 -11.01
CA PHE A 594 13.16 9.03 -10.21
C PHE A 594 14.33 8.07 -10.42
N ARG A 595 15.40 8.21 -9.63
CA ARG A 595 16.49 7.23 -9.55
C ARG A 595 16.26 6.35 -8.33
N PHE A 596 15.75 5.15 -8.55
CA PHE A 596 15.94 4.03 -7.64
C PHE A 596 17.43 3.65 -7.68
N TYR A 597 18.22 4.17 -6.73
CA TYR A 597 19.52 3.58 -6.46
C TYR A 597 19.34 2.34 -5.60
N SER A 598 19.92 1.26 -6.12
CA SER A 598 20.10 -0.07 -5.55
C SER A 598 20.34 -0.10 -4.04
N ILE A 599 19.36 -0.60 -3.29
CA ILE A 599 19.56 -1.17 -1.94
C ILE A 599 19.93 -2.65 -2.13
N TRP A 600 21.14 -2.88 -2.60
CA TRP A 600 21.77 -4.21 -2.60
C TRP A 600 23.23 -3.96 -2.24
N GLU A 601 23.53 -4.01 -0.93
CA GLU A 601 24.85 -4.37 -0.33
C GLU A 601 25.01 -3.99 1.16
N ARG A 602 24.05 -3.30 1.81
CA ARG A 602 24.18 -2.95 3.25
C ARG A 602 23.18 -3.57 4.22
N MET A 603 22.25 -4.41 3.76
CA MET A 603 21.17 -4.94 4.60
C MET A 603 21.46 -6.31 5.24
N ILE A 604 22.65 -6.88 5.06
CA ILE A 604 22.99 -8.22 5.58
C ILE A 604 23.86 -8.17 6.86
N ILE A 605 24.39 -7.01 7.27
CA ILE A 605 25.43 -6.98 8.33
C ILE A 605 24.94 -6.44 9.70
N GLU A 606 23.79 -5.76 9.83
CA GLU A 606 23.45 -5.10 11.12
C GLU A 606 22.16 -5.56 11.83
N THR A 607 21.40 -6.52 11.33
CA THR A 607 20.08 -6.85 11.91
C THR A 607 20.03 -8.08 12.83
N THR A 608 21.12 -8.83 13.00
CA THR A 608 21.10 -10.11 13.76
C THR A 608 21.91 -10.09 15.06
N PHE A 609 22.26 -8.90 15.56
CA PHE A 609 22.90 -8.77 16.87
C PHE A 609 22.21 -7.70 17.70
N ASN A 610 20.99 -7.97 18.17
CA ASN A 610 20.51 -7.27 19.35
C ASN A 610 19.49 -8.05 20.18
N ARG A 611 19.89 -8.23 21.44
CA ARG A 611 19.14 -8.62 22.66
C ARG A 611 18.84 -10.11 22.85
N VAL A 612 19.59 -10.65 23.85
CA VAL A 612 19.57 -11.99 24.45
C VAL A 612 20.30 -13.06 23.65
N GLY A 613 21.62 -13.23 23.91
CA GLY A 613 22.38 -14.37 23.35
C GLY A 613 23.91 -14.27 23.40
N LEU A 614 24.49 -13.08 23.52
CA LEU A 614 25.96 -12.93 23.53
C LEU A 614 26.61 -13.45 24.83
N ALA A 615 25.94 -13.23 25.98
CA ALA A 615 26.49 -13.57 27.29
C ALA A 615 26.50 -15.08 27.58
N GLU A 616 25.57 -15.85 26.99
CA GLU A 616 25.53 -17.31 27.15
C GLU A 616 26.52 -18.03 26.21
N VAL A 617 26.67 -17.52 24.98
CA VAL A 617 27.67 -18.03 24.02
C VAL A 617 29.09 -17.77 24.52
N GLN A 618 29.38 -16.59 25.07
CA GLN A 618 30.69 -16.29 25.67
C GLN A 618 30.98 -17.14 26.93
N ASN A 619 29.96 -17.39 27.77
CA ASN A 619 30.11 -18.27 28.94
C ASN A 619 30.31 -19.75 28.58
N TRP A 620 29.78 -20.21 27.45
CA TRP A 620 30.00 -21.58 26.96
C TRP A 620 31.35 -21.74 26.27
N MET A 621 31.79 -20.74 25.49
CA MET A 621 33.11 -20.72 24.85
C MET A 621 34.26 -20.78 25.87
N GLN A 622 34.11 -20.12 27.03
CA GLN A 622 35.11 -20.21 28.10
C GLN A 622 35.18 -21.57 28.81
N ARG A 623 34.15 -22.43 28.69
CA ARG A 623 34.10 -23.75 29.36
C ARG A 623 34.58 -24.90 28.48
N SER A 624 34.70 -24.69 27.17
CA SER A 624 34.92 -25.76 26.19
C SER A 624 36.35 -25.69 25.65
N ASN A 625 37.27 -26.37 26.33
CA ASN A 625 38.71 -26.33 26.07
C ASN A 625 39.09 -27.15 24.81
N LEU A 626 38.77 -26.66 23.61
CA LEU A 626 38.91 -27.39 22.34
C LEU A 626 39.58 -26.54 21.24
N GLY A 627 40.64 -27.08 20.62
CA GLY A 627 41.35 -26.46 19.50
C GLY A 627 41.09 -27.19 18.19
N GLY A 628 40.41 -26.53 17.25
CA GLY A 628 40.09 -27.02 15.89
C GLY A 628 39.27 -25.96 15.12
N VAL A 629 39.26 -26.01 13.78
CA VAL A 629 38.58 -25.02 12.92
C VAL A 629 37.07 -25.31 12.84
N GLU A 630 36.24 -24.38 13.33
CA GLU A 630 34.77 -24.45 13.28
C GLU A 630 34.18 -23.65 12.12
N VAL A 631 33.11 -24.17 11.50
CA VAL A 631 32.23 -23.39 10.60
C VAL A 631 30.80 -23.42 11.17
N VAL A 632 30.31 -22.25 11.57
CA VAL A 632 28.98 -22.07 12.15
C VAL A 632 28.06 -21.40 11.15
N TYR A 633 26.91 -22.02 10.85
CA TYR A 633 25.86 -21.43 10.02
C TYR A 633 24.63 -21.08 10.87
N SER A 634 24.17 -19.83 10.76
CA SER A 634 22.92 -19.35 11.35
C SER A 634 21.91 -19.07 10.24
N PHE A 635 20.71 -19.65 10.34
CA PHE A 635 19.63 -19.45 9.40
C PHE A 635 18.46 -18.69 10.04
N SER A 636 17.70 -17.96 9.22
CA SER A 636 16.64 -17.00 9.60
C SER A 636 15.42 -17.59 10.31
N ARG A 637 15.46 -18.85 10.77
CA ARG A 637 14.37 -19.55 11.47
C ARG A 637 14.80 -20.26 12.76
N GLY A 638 15.84 -19.78 13.44
CA GLY A 638 16.22 -20.29 14.77
C GLY A 638 16.86 -21.68 14.76
N ILE A 639 17.55 -22.04 13.67
CA ILE A 639 18.31 -23.29 13.55
C ILE A 639 19.79 -22.95 13.55
N LEU A 640 20.53 -23.58 14.46
CA LEU A 640 22.00 -23.49 14.52
C LEU A 640 22.60 -24.83 14.08
N LEU A 641 23.42 -24.80 13.04
CA LEU A 641 24.20 -25.94 12.58
C LEU A 641 25.68 -25.70 12.93
N VAL A 642 26.24 -26.62 13.73
CA VAL A 642 27.68 -26.64 14.04
C VAL A 642 28.25 -27.91 13.42
N VAL A 643 29.27 -27.74 12.59
CA VAL A 643 29.97 -28.82 11.90
C VAL A 643 31.43 -28.80 12.34
N ASP A 644 31.86 -29.90 12.97
CA ASP A 644 33.26 -30.12 13.34
C ASP A 644 33.95 -30.97 12.28
N LEU A 645 35.09 -30.49 11.79
CA LEU A 645 36.03 -31.25 10.98
C LEU A 645 37.17 -31.74 11.89
N VAL A 646 37.20 -33.04 12.16
CA VAL A 646 38.32 -33.67 12.88
C VAL A 646 39.32 -34.15 11.83
N GLU A 647 40.62 -33.91 12.06
CA GLU A 647 41.75 -34.03 11.12
C GLU A 647 41.66 -35.18 10.08
N PRO A 648 42.15 -34.95 8.84
CA PRO A 648 42.07 -35.92 7.77
C PRO A 648 43.15 -36.99 7.91
N HIS A 649 42.76 -38.23 8.16
CA HIS A 649 43.59 -39.38 7.80
C HIS A 649 43.03 -40.11 6.58
N ILE A 650 43.97 -40.49 5.71
CA ILE A 650 43.78 -41.02 4.36
C ILE A 650 42.92 -42.28 4.41
N SER A 651 41.60 -42.14 4.26
CA SER A 651 40.60 -43.12 3.79
C SER A 651 39.19 -42.96 4.40
N THR A 652 38.97 -42.05 5.37
CA THR A 652 37.62 -41.78 5.92
C THR A 652 37.45 -40.31 6.31
N ILE A 653 36.32 -39.71 5.93
CA ILE A 653 35.88 -38.39 6.41
C ILE A 653 34.78 -38.63 7.46
N ASP A 654 35.05 -38.36 8.73
CA ASP A 654 34.04 -38.38 9.79
C ASP A 654 33.47 -36.97 9.96
N MET A 655 32.23 -36.75 9.49
CA MET A 655 31.52 -35.48 9.66
C MET A 655 30.52 -35.60 10.80
N ARG A 656 30.67 -34.72 11.80
CA ARG A 656 29.70 -34.57 12.88
C ARG A 656 28.94 -33.29 12.69
N ALA A 657 27.64 -33.42 12.44
CA ALA A 657 26.72 -32.30 12.37
C ALA A 657 25.78 -32.34 13.58
N ARG A 658 25.72 -31.23 14.34
CA ARG A 658 24.71 -31.04 15.39
C ARG A 658 23.72 -29.97 14.96
N LEU A 659 22.44 -30.31 15.05
CA LEU A 659 21.33 -29.44 14.70
C LEU A 659 20.58 -29.05 15.98
N PHE A 660 20.49 -27.76 16.26
CA PHE A 660 19.75 -27.23 17.40
C PHE A 660 18.53 -26.43 16.93
N TYR A 661 17.36 -26.70 17.51
CA TYR A 661 16.14 -25.93 17.31
C TYR A 661 15.91 -24.98 18.48
N TYR A 662 15.76 -23.68 18.19
CA TYR A 662 15.33 -22.68 19.17
C TYR A 662 13.79 -22.67 19.29
N TYR A 663 13.17 -23.77 19.69
CA TYR A 663 11.82 -23.77 20.30
C TYR A 663 11.60 -25.16 20.92
N GLN A 664 11.64 -25.22 22.26
CA GLN A 664 11.56 -26.42 23.12
C GLN A 664 12.83 -27.32 23.16
N ALA A 665 13.30 -27.59 24.38
CA ALA A 665 14.56 -28.26 24.68
C ALA A 665 14.57 -29.76 24.28
N GLY A 666 14.93 -30.05 23.02
CA GLY A 666 15.22 -31.40 22.53
C GLY A 666 16.16 -31.36 21.32
N GLY A 667 17.20 -32.18 21.32
CA GLY A 667 18.19 -32.28 20.24
C GLY A 667 18.22 -33.67 19.61
N VAL A 668 18.51 -33.73 18.30
CA VAL A 668 18.73 -34.98 17.55
C VAL A 668 20.13 -34.93 16.96
N GLU A 669 20.92 -35.98 17.19
CA GLU A 669 22.25 -36.13 16.59
C GLU A 669 22.14 -37.05 15.37
N ALA A 670 22.62 -36.56 14.22
CA ALA A 670 22.71 -37.34 12.99
C ALA A 670 24.18 -37.63 12.69
N ARG A 671 24.51 -38.90 12.45
CA ARG A 671 25.84 -39.31 11.95
C ARG A 671 25.72 -39.87 10.55
N LEU A 672 26.57 -39.36 9.68
CA LEU A 672 26.78 -39.87 8.33
C LEU A 672 28.04 -40.73 8.35
N LEU A 673 27.90 -42.03 8.14
CA LEU A 673 29.01 -42.98 8.16
C LEU A 673 29.21 -43.55 6.75
N ALA A 674 30.42 -43.40 6.22
CA ALA A 674 30.86 -44.07 5.00
C ALA A 674 31.68 -45.30 5.38
N ALA A 675 31.17 -46.50 5.07
CA ALA A 675 31.89 -47.75 5.26
C ALA A 675 31.61 -48.68 4.07
N ASN A 676 32.66 -49.30 3.52
CA ASN A 676 32.58 -50.27 2.42
C ASN A 676 31.77 -49.79 1.20
N GLY A 677 31.97 -48.54 0.78
CA GLY A 677 31.37 -47.99 -0.44
C GLY A 677 29.87 -47.72 -0.38
N ARG A 678 29.27 -47.67 0.81
CA ARG A 678 27.87 -47.26 1.04
C ARG A 678 27.77 -46.17 2.10
N LEU A 679 26.77 -45.30 1.92
CA LEU A 679 26.45 -44.19 2.82
C LEU A 679 25.34 -44.61 3.79
N HIS A 680 25.59 -44.48 5.09
CA HIS A 680 24.64 -44.81 6.15
C HIS A 680 24.32 -43.58 7.00
N LEU A 681 23.03 -43.24 7.12
CA LEU A 681 22.54 -42.15 7.96
C LEU A 681 21.92 -42.73 9.23
N VAL A 682 22.49 -42.42 10.40
CA VAL A 682 22.05 -42.96 11.69
C VAL A 682 21.58 -41.81 12.60
N TRP A 683 20.33 -41.89 13.04
CA TRP A 683 19.71 -40.92 13.94
C TRP A 683 19.75 -41.41 15.39
N ARG A 684 20.20 -40.58 16.33
CA ARG A 684 20.06 -40.84 17.77
C ARG A 684 19.34 -39.68 18.47
N PRO A 685 18.27 -39.95 19.23
CA PRO A 685 17.67 -38.95 20.11
C PRO A 685 18.55 -38.71 21.34
N VAL A 686 18.73 -37.45 21.73
CA VAL A 686 19.41 -37.07 22.97
C VAL A 686 18.36 -36.87 24.06
N HIS A 687 18.31 -37.76 25.05
CA HIS A 687 17.35 -37.66 26.16
C HIS A 687 17.80 -36.63 27.21
N LEU A 688 16.95 -35.64 27.49
CA LEU A 688 16.92 -34.90 28.76
C LEU A 688 15.55 -35.12 29.42
N GLN A 689 15.56 -35.92 30.49
CA GLN A 689 14.55 -36.25 31.52
C GLN A 689 13.04 -36.43 31.20
N PRO A 690 12.34 -37.32 31.94
CA PRO A 690 11.02 -37.81 31.58
C PRO A 690 9.91 -36.99 32.25
N ASN A 691 8.96 -36.49 31.47
CA ASN A 691 7.52 -36.54 31.79
C ASN A 691 6.67 -35.81 30.72
N ARG A 692 5.52 -36.42 30.41
CA ARG A 692 4.45 -36.03 29.48
C ARG A 692 4.62 -36.54 28.05
N GLY A 693 3.82 -37.58 27.74
CA GLY A 693 3.68 -38.11 26.39
C GLY A 693 2.95 -37.15 25.46
N CYS A 694 3.32 -37.22 24.19
CA CYS A 694 2.43 -36.92 23.08
C CYS A 694 2.91 -37.76 21.87
N LEU A 695 2.03 -38.63 21.39
CA LEU A 695 2.18 -39.35 20.13
C LEU A 695 1.49 -38.50 19.06
N ILE A 696 2.23 -38.04 18.05
CA ILE A 696 1.65 -37.52 16.81
C ILE A 696 2.27 -38.32 15.66
N VAL A 697 1.41 -39.06 14.95
CA VAL A 697 1.72 -39.77 13.70
C VAL A 697 0.80 -39.20 12.62
N TRP A 698 1.38 -38.84 11.47
CA TRP A 698 0.86 -38.87 10.08
C TRP A 698 1.91 -38.19 9.17
N SER A 699 2.18 -38.55 7.91
CA SER A 699 1.70 -39.60 7.01
C SER A 699 2.55 -39.59 5.72
N SER A 700 2.71 -40.75 5.08
CA SER A 700 2.70 -41.04 3.62
C SER A 700 3.44 -40.13 2.61
N PHE A 701 4.39 -40.71 1.86
CA PHE A 701 4.77 -40.23 0.52
C PHE A 701 4.49 -41.30 -0.54
N GLN A 702 3.73 -40.91 -1.57
CA GLN A 702 3.41 -41.68 -2.77
C GLN A 702 4.30 -41.14 -3.90
N VAL A 703 5.15 -41.99 -4.50
CA VAL A 703 6.05 -41.60 -5.60
C VAL A 703 5.32 -41.83 -6.93
N VAL A 704 5.05 -40.74 -7.66
CA VAL A 704 4.57 -40.79 -9.05
C VAL A 704 5.79 -40.72 -9.99
N ARG A 705 5.95 -41.74 -10.84
CA ARG A 705 6.88 -41.77 -11.98
C ARG A 705 6.21 -41.12 -13.21
N VAL A 706 6.90 -40.18 -13.86
CA VAL A 706 7.11 -39.93 -15.32
C VAL A 706 7.95 -38.64 -15.36
N GLY A 707 9.10 -38.46 -16.03
CA GLY A 707 9.71 -39.11 -17.18
C GLY A 707 10.35 -38.01 -18.05
N GLN A 708 11.55 -37.55 -17.67
CA GLN A 708 12.59 -36.95 -18.52
C GLN A 708 13.89 -36.94 -17.69
N GLU A 709 14.93 -37.57 -18.21
CA GLU A 709 16.18 -37.88 -17.49
C GLU A 709 16.93 -36.63 -17.04
N PHE A 710 17.12 -36.50 -15.72
CA PHE A 710 18.30 -35.85 -15.14
C PHE A 710 19.03 -36.95 -14.38
N ASP A 711 20.05 -37.53 -15.02
CA ASP A 711 20.73 -38.72 -14.52
C ASP A 711 21.81 -38.31 -13.51
N ALA A 712 21.38 -37.90 -12.31
CA ALA A 712 22.25 -37.41 -11.23
C ALA A 712 23.28 -38.46 -10.80
N ILE A 713 23.03 -39.74 -11.05
CA ILE A 713 23.93 -40.84 -10.69
C ILE A 713 25.14 -40.90 -11.64
N ASN A 714 24.94 -40.65 -12.94
CA ASN A 714 26.04 -40.63 -13.92
C ASN A 714 26.94 -39.38 -13.77
N PHE A 715 26.36 -38.24 -13.37
CA PHE A 715 27.13 -37.02 -13.11
C PHE A 715 28.01 -37.15 -11.84
N VAL A 716 27.49 -37.79 -10.80
CA VAL A 716 28.23 -38.05 -9.56
C VAL A 716 29.34 -39.09 -9.78
N GLN A 717 29.14 -40.11 -10.61
CA GLN A 717 30.21 -41.09 -10.91
C GLN A 717 31.37 -40.49 -11.72
N GLN A 718 31.12 -39.52 -12.62
CA GLN A 718 32.19 -38.84 -13.35
C GLN A 718 32.95 -37.82 -12.47
N ALA A 719 32.28 -37.19 -11.50
CA ALA A 719 32.89 -36.21 -10.60
C ALA A 719 33.95 -36.82 -9.65
N PHE A 720 33.87 -38.12 -9.35
CA PHE A 720 34.84 -38.83 -8.49
C PHE A 720 36.01 -39.49 -9.25
N MET A 721 36.19 -39.19 -10.55
CA MET A 721 37.37 -39.62 -11.31
C MET A 721 38.45 -38.53 -11.45
N VAL A 722 38.25 -37.37 -10.83
CA VAL A 722 39.21 -36.26 -10.80
C VAL A 722 39.58 -36.00 -9.34
N ASP A 723 40.86 -36.16 -9.00
CA ASP A 723 41.42 -35.88 -7.66
C ASP A 723 41.58 -34.36 -7.42
N ASP A 724 40.49 -33.59 -7.55
CA ASP A 724 40.45 -32.16 -7.21
C ASP A 724 39.39 -31.86 -6.12
N PRO A 725 39.81 -31.52 -4.89
CA PRO A 725 38.93 -31.21 -3.75
C PRO A 725 37.93 -30.06 -3.99
N ALA A 726 38.29 -29.08 -4.82
CA ALA A 726 37.41 -27.93 -5.10
C ALA A 726 36.22 -28.33 -6.00
N HIS A 727 36.46 -29.28 -6.90
CA HIS A 727 35.44 -29.80 -7.82
C HIS A 727 34.42 -30.70 -7.10
N ILE A 728 34.90 -31.53 -6.18
CA ILE A 728 34.07 -32.42 -5.34
C ILE A 728 33.15 -31.62 -4.41
N THR A 729 33.67 -30.55 -3.80
CA THR A 729 32.91 -29.68 -2.90
C THR A 729 31.79 -28.93 -3.64
N THR A 730 32.05 -28.49 -4.88
CA THR A 730 31.07 -27.80 -5.73
C THR A 730 29.94 -28.75 -6.16
N CYS A 731 30.27 -30.01 -6.50
CA CYS A 731 29.28 -31.02 -6.89
C CYS A 731 28.37 -31.45 -5.72
N LEU A 732 28.93 -31.62 -4.51
CA LEU A 732 28.16 -31.96 -3.31
C LEU A 732 27.24 -30.82 -2.85
N THR A 733 27.68 -29.57 -3.01
CA THR A 733 26.85 -28.39 -2.71
C THR A 733 25.65 -28.28 -3.66
N ALA A 734 25.85 -28.60 -4.95
CA ALA A 734 24.77 -28.65 -5.94
C ALA A 734 23.75 -29.78 -5.68
N VAL A 735 24.18 -30.94 -5.18
CA VAL A 735 23.28 -32.06 -4.81
C VAL A 735 22.46 -31.72 -3.56
N VAL A 736 23.06 -31.07 -2.56
CA VAL A 736 22.34 -30.63 -1.35
C VAL A 736 21.31 -29.55 -1.69
N TYR A 737 21.62 -28.64 -2.63
CA TYR A 737 20.67 -27.64 -3.14
C TYR A 737 19.56 -28.22 -4.03
N ALA A 738 19.74 -29.41 -4.61
CA ALA A 738 18.73 -30.07 -5.44
C ALA A 738 17.79 -31.00 -4.64
N VAL A 739 18.18 -31.36 -3.42
CA VAL A 739 17.43 -32.20 -2.49
C VAL A 739 16.65 -31.39 -1.44
N LEU A 740 17.13 -30.18 -1.11
CA LEU A 740 16.42 -29.14 -0.36
C LEU A 740 15.52 -28.31 -1.28
#